data_AF-A0AAN8A7P4-F1
#
_entry.id   AF-A0AAN8A7P4-F1
#
_cell.length_a   1.000
_cell.length_b   1.000
_cell.length_c   1.000
_cell.angle_alpha   90.00
_cell.angle_beta   90.00
_cell.angle_gamma   90.00
#
_symmetry.space_group_name_H-M   'P 1'
#
loop_
_entity.id
_entity.type
_entity.pdbx_description
1 polymer ?
#
loop_
_entity_poly.entity_id
_entity_poly.type
_entity_poly.pdbx_seq_one_letter_code
_entity_poly.pdbx_strand_id
1 'polypeptide(L)'
;MSQLSSSNLNALNSHNNNTTGNNDINIILDTFIAKLKRKQIVGSYHIALETLQLLKRFVSAARWSHVNELIAQLRELGLQLEKAQPTAFSCGNIIRRLLTILRDEMEEEAQELANKNGLNDNNNNNSSTSEPLISSMFNLLQKPEEIKPTTKILSSRNKKTKTDYRQIAIQGIKDLIDELTNIDDGIQQIAIDLIHDHELLLTPTPESKTVLKFLIRAREKANRTFTVLVTEGFPNNTNNAHEFAKKLAQHDIETIIIPDSAVFALMSRVGKVIIGTKAVFVNGGSIASSSGVSSVCECAREFRTPVFAVAGLYKLSPLYPFNIEKSVEFGGSHEVLPKMNPAYRLDAINKTTAYVPPENIDIYITNIGGFAPSFIYRIAWDNYKQIDVNLDNKSLLTESVKYNRKKITISLNMNSSLNRKLVVFGGNGFLGKRICQIALQSGIFQSVTALSRSGKPPLPINYNKEEYPYNWMKEVKWETADIFDPTTYKHRLSEATDVVDTIGILLENSSYKSIVNEVSKGSGNTSDFTYKRMNTESAVILGKTFQEVLQDKSSDVVKDQPCLPTLTYISADDWCPLIPSGYIKSKREAEWQLSHIKPKLFRSIFVRPGIMFDENVKNSCSIRDGISDILSVLNYSNQFFFQKKYDMINRFIKPPVSTQQVARSIVSKIENPKFTGVITLDDILE
;
A
#
# COMPACT_ATOMS: atom_id res chain seq x y z
N MET A 1 -10.77 47.00 37.86
CA MET A 1 -10.01 45.73 37.98
C MET A 1 -8.82 45.81 37.03
N SER A 2 -7.79 46.66 37.20
CA SER A 2 -6.87 46.88 38.33
C SER A 2 -6.14 45.61 38.80
N GLN A 3 -4.89 45.50 38.33
CA GLN A 3 -3.71 44.87 38.95
C GLN A 3 -3.74 43.37 39.26
N LEU A 4 -2.90 42.63 38.52
CA LEU A 4 -2.16 41.38 38.83
C LEU A 4 -1.48 41.01 37.48
N SER A 5 -0.18 40.81 37.28
CA SER A 5 1.01 40.69 38.11
C SER A 5 2.21 40.79 37.15
N SER A 6 2.99 41.87 37.22
CA SER A 6 4.17 42.13 36.39
C SER A 6 5.45 41.42 36.87
N SER A 7 5.32 40.35 37.65
CA SER A 7 6.42 39.65 38.32
C SER A 7 6.81 38.30 37.69
N ASN A 8 6.09 37.81 36.67
CA ASN A 8 6.38 36.51 36.02
C ASN A 8 7.13 36.59 34.68
N LEU A 9 7.49 37.79 34.20
CA LEU A 9 8.19 37.97 32.92
C LEU A 9 9.72 37.95 33.01
N ASN A 10 10.31 38.05 34.20
CA ASN A 10 11.77 38.18 34.35
C ASN A 10 12.49 36.88 34.76
N ALA A 11 11.78 35.77 34.98
CA ALA A 11 12.37 34.48 35.37
C ALA A 11 12.62 33.51 34.18
N LEU A 12 12.27 33.90 32.94
CA LEU A 12 12.44 33.07 31.74
C LEU A 12 13.63 33.47 30.85
N ASN A 13 14.39 34.52 31.20
CA ASN A 13 15.36 35.15 30.31
C ASN A 13 16.85 34.90 30.64
N SER A 14 17.20 33.95 31.52
CA SER A 14 18.62 33.73 31.87
C SER A 14 19.26 32.43 31.34
N HIS A 15 18.58 31.63 30.49
CA HIS A 15 19.17 30.38 29.98
C HIS A 15 19.09 30.11 28.45
N ASN A 16 18.63 31.04 27.63
CA ASN A 16 18.39 30.78 26.19
C ASN A 16 19.20 31.67 25.21
N ASN A 17 20.48 31.89 25.46
CA ASN A 17 21.32 32.63 24.50
C ASN A 17 21.91 31.76 23.36
N ASN A 18 21.55 30.47 23.27
CA ASN A 18 22.03 29.55 22.20
C ASN A 18 20.94 29.09 21.21
N THR A 19 19.68 29.55 21.34
CA THR A 19 18.50 29.06 20.60
C THR A 19 17.94 30.01 19.53
N THR A 20 18.49 31.22 19.39
CA THR A 20 17.90 32.28 18.55
C THR A 20 17.78 31.91 17.07
N GLY A 21 18.82 31.31 16.47
CA GLY A 21 18.81 30.96 15.04
C GLY A 21 17.82 29.85 14.64
N ASN A 22 17.55 28.88 15.52
CA ASN A 22 16.55 27.83 15.23
C ASN A 22 15.12 28.35 15.35
N ASN A 23 14.89 29.32 16.26
CA ASN A 23 13.57 29.89 16.46
C ASN A 23 13.10 30.69 15.24
N ASP A 24 14.01 31.46 14.61
CA ASP A 24 13.67 32.27 13.43
C ASP A 24 13.25 31.41 12.22
N ILE A 25 13.90 30.26 12.02
CA ILE A 25 13.57 29.32 10.92
C ILE A 25 12.23 28.65 11.17
N ASN A 26 11.98 28.23 12.41
CA ASN A 26 10.71 27.62 12.79
C ASN A 26 9.55 28.60 12.59
N ILE A 27 9.75 29.89 12.89
CA ILE A 27 8.75 30.94 12.60
C ILE A 27 8.49 31.07 11.09
N ILE A 28 9.54 31.06 10.26
CA ILE A 28 9.39 31.11 8.80
C ILE A 28 8.62 29.87 8.29
N LEU A 29 8.95 28.69 8.83
CA LEU A 29 8.29 27.44 8.50
C LEU A 29 6.80 27.47 8.87
N ASP A 30 6.47 27.85 10.11
CA ASP A 30 5.08 27.95 10.58
C ASP A 30 4.29 28.97 9.78
N THR A 31 4.93 30.09 9.41
CA THR A 31 4.33 31.09 8.53
C THR A 31 4.04 30.50 7.15
N PHE A 32 4.96 29.74 6.57
CA PHE A 32 4.76 29.09 5.27
C PHE A 32 3.67 28.02 5.33
N ILE A 33 3.65 27.19 6.38
CA ILE A 33 2.58 26.21 6.64
C ILE A 33 1.22 26.91 6.74
N ALA A 34 1.16 28.05 7.45
CA ALA A 34 -0.07 28.83 7.55
C ALA A 34 -0.50 29.41 6.19
N LYS A 35 0.44 29.89 5.37
CA LYS A 35 0.17 30.36 3.99
C LYS A 35 -0.39 29.24 3.11
N LEU A 36 0.19 28.04 3.19
CA LEU A 36 -0.27 26.86 2.43
C LEU A 36 -1.67 26.44 2.87
N LYS A 37 -1.92 26.29 4.18
CA LYS A 37 -3.23 25.89 4.72
C LYS A 37 -4.33 26.88 4.35
N ARG A 38 -4.02 28.17 4.31
CA ARG A 38 -4.96 29.24 3.94
C ARG A 38 -5.08 29.45 2.43
N LYS A 39 -4.38 28.66 1.61
CA LYS A 39 -4.32 28.81 0.14
C LYS A 39 -3.95 30.22 -0.33
N GLN A 40 -3.06 30.89 0.38
CA GLN A 40 -2.55 32.21 -0.04
C GLN A 40 -1.59 32.09 -1.24
N ILE A 41 -0.93 30.93 -1.35
CA ILE A 41 -0.06 30.59 -2.48
C ILE A 41 -0.79 29.54 -3.30
N VAL A 42 -1.14 29.88 -4.52
CA VAL A 42 -1.88 29.00 -5.44
C VAL A 42 -1.04 28.73 -6.69
N GLY A 43 -1.16 27.51 -7.21
CA GLY A 43 -0.49 27.06 -8.42
C GLY A 43 0.79 26.27 -8.15
N SER A 44 1.03 25.26 -8.96
CA SER A 44 2.16 24.34 -8.83
C SER A 44 3.52 25.06 -8.86
N TYR A 45 3.65 26.06 -9.73
CA TYR A 45 4.90 26.80 -9.94
C TYR A 45 5.28 27.65 -8.74
N HIS A 46 4.35 28.47 -8.23
CA HIS A 46 4.59 29.36 -7.10
C HIS A 46 4.87 28.56 -5.81
N ILE A 47 4.12 27.47 -5.58
CA ILE A 47 4.36 26.57 -4.46
C ILE A 47 5.74 25.93 -4.55
N ALA A 48 6.16 25.44 -5.72
CA ALA A 48 7.48 24.83 -5.89
C ALA A 48 8.62 25.83 -5.64
N LEU A 49 8.52 27.04 -6.19
CA LEU A 49 9.52 28.09 -6.05
C LEU A 49 9.66 28.55 -4.59
N GLU A 50 8.55 28.81 -3.89
CA GLU A 50 8.61 29.17 -2.48
C GLU A 50 9.13 28.02 -1.60
N THR A 51 8.80 26.77 -1.94
CA THR A 51 9.34 25.58 -1.24
C THR A 51 10.86 25.48 -1.41
N LEU A 52 11.39 25.72 -2.61
CA LEU A 52 12.86 25.75 -2.84
C LEU A 52 13.54 26.88 -2.08
N GLN A 53 12.92 28.07 -2.03
CA GLN A 53 13.44 29.19 -1.25
C GLN A 53 13.46 28.88 0.26
N LEU A 54 12.41 28.23 0.76
CA LEU A 54 12.34 27.76 2.14
C LEU A 54 13.43 26.71 2.42
N LEU A 55 13.57 25.71 1.55
CA LEU A 55 14.60 24.66 1.67
C LEU A 55 16.00 25.24 1.66
N LYS A 56 16.28 26.23 0.81
CA LYS A 56 17.58 26.92 0.78
C LYS A 56 17.90 27.55 2.14
N ARG A 57 16.95 28.27 2.73
CA ARG A 57 17.09 28.89 4.06
C ARG A 57 17.25 27.83 5.15
N PHE A 58 16.45 26.77 5.10
CA PHE A 58 16.49 25.66 6.04
C PHE A 58 17.85 24.94 6.03
N VAL A 59 18.34 24.51 4.86
CA VAL A 59 19.65 23.83 4.73
C VAL A 59 20.82 24.73 5.12
N SER A 60 20.71 26.03 4.84
CA SER A 60 21.77 27.00 5.19
C SER A 60 21.95 27.13 6.71
N ALA A 61 20.85 27.03 7.46
CA ALA A 61 20.85 27.27 8.90
C ALA A 61 20.76 25.98 9.75
N ALA A 62 20.43 24.84 9.13
CA ALA A 62 20.39 23.56 9.80
C ALA A 62 21.80 23.16 10.32
N ARG A 63 21.78 22.50 11.48
CA ARG A 63 22.97 21.98 12.17
C ARG A 63 22.84 20.46 12.22
N TRP A 64 23.85 19.78 11.70
CA TRP A 64 23.92 18.33 11.67
C TRP A 64 25.37 17.88 11.85
N SER A 65 25.56 16.73 12.46
CA SER A 65 26.86 16.05 12.61
C SER A 65 27.06 14.99 11.53
N HIS A 66 25.96 14.32 11.15
CA HIS A 66 25.93 13.28 10.13
C HIS A 66 24.91 13.62 9.04
N VAL A 67 25.18 13.21 7.80
CA VAL A 67 24.27 13.47 6.66
C VAL A 67 22.90 12.81 6.86
N ASN A 68 22.87 11.64 7.51
CA ASN A 68 21.62 10.96 7.86
C ASN A 68 20.71 11.81 8.77
N GLU A 69 21.28 12.67 9.63
CA GLU A 69 20.50 13.60 10.45
C GLU A 69 19.87 14.69 9.59
N LEU A 70 20.61 15.22 8.60
CA LEU A 70 20.07 16.18 7.63
C LEU A 70 18.93 15.56 6.81
N ILE A 71 19.09 14.33 6.33
CA ILE A 71 18.04 13.58 5.62
C ILE A 71 16.82 13.39 6.51
N ALA A 72 16.98 13.04 7.78
CA ALA A 72 15.88 12.88 8.73
C ALA A 72 15.14 14.21 8.98
N GLN A 73 15.87 15.31 9.15
CA GLN A 73 15.30 16.66 9.31
C GLN A 73 14.52 17.10 8.06
N LEU A 74 15.07 16.86 6.86
CA LEU A 74 14.38 17.16 5.59
C LEU A 74 13.13 16.30 5.38
N ARG A 75 13.17 15.02 5.78
CA ARG A 75 11.99 14.13 5.74
C ARG A 75 10.90 14.60 6.70
N GLU A 76 11.26 14.99 7.92
CA GLU A 76 10.31 15.51 8.90
C GLU A 76 9.66 16.81 8.40
N LEU A 77 10.46 17.73 7.86
CA LEU A 77 9.98 18.94 7.21
C LEU A 77 9.01 18.62 6.07
N GLY A 78 9.37 17.67 5.20
CA GLY A 78 8.51 17.22 4.10
C GLY A 78 7.18 16.65 4.58
N LEU A 79 7.21 15.84 5.64
CA LEU A 79 6.00 15.28 6.25
C LEU A 79 5.09 16.36 6.83
N GLN A 80 5.65 17.40 7.45
CA GLN A 80 4.86 18.53 7.97
C GLN A 80 4.21 19.33 6.84
N LEU A 81 4.94 19.58 5.74
CA LEU A 81 4.42 20.30 4.57
C LEU A 81 3.37 19.50 3.79
N GLU A 82 3.59 18.20 3.59
CA GLU A 82 2.63 17.31 2.92
C GLU A 82 1.33 17.16 3.73
N LYS A 83 1.43 17.09 5.06
CA LYS A 83 0.26 17.11 5.95
C LYS A 83 -0.46 18.45 5.97
N ALA A 84 0.24 19.56 5.71
CA ALA A 84 -0.37 20.88 5.70
C ALA A 84 -1.31 21.06 4.50
N GLN A 85 -0.92 20.60 3.31
CA GLN A 85 -1.75 20.63 2.12
C GLN A 85 -1.47 19.40 1.22
N PRO A 86 -2.22 18.30 1.38
CA PRO A 86 -1.94 17.05 0.68
C PRO A 86 -2.23 17.10 -0.83
N THR A 87 -3.10 18.01 -1.29
CA THR A 87 -3.43 18.19 -2.72
C THR A 87 -2.38 19.00 -3.49
N ALA A 88 -1.41 19.60 -2.79
CA ALA A 88 -0.33 20.39 -3.37
C ALA A 88 0.94 19.53 -3.56
N PHE A 89 0.91 18.61 -4.52
CA PHE A 89 1.99 17.64 -4.73
C PHE A 89 3.36 18.27 -5.03
N SER A 90 3.40 19.47 -5.62
CA SER A 90 4.65 20.14 -6.00
C SER A 90 5.60 20.39 -4.82
N CYS A 91 5.09 20.69 -3.62
CA CYS A 91 5.97 20.90 -2.46
C CYS A 91 6.67 19.60 -2.03
N GLY A 92 5.92 18.49 -1.96
CA GLY A 92 6.46 17.19 -1.60
C GLY A 92 7.42 16.64 -2.66
N ASN A 93 7.11 16.86 -3.94
CA ASN A 93 7.96 16.45 -5.06
C ASN A 93 9.33 17.12 -5.00
N ILE A 94 9.39 18.45 -4.80
CA ILE A 94 10.66 19.18 -4.67
C ILE A 94 11.52 18.64 -3.54
N ILE A 95 10.92 18.33 -2.39
CA ILE A 95 11.65 17.79 -1.23
C ILE A 95 12.22 16.41 -1.55
N ARG A 96 11.43 15.55 -2.22
CA ARG A 96 11.88 14.22 -2.67
C ARG A 96 13.00 14.31 -3.72
N ARG A 97 12.99 15.30 -4.63
CA ARG A 97 14.10 15.53 -5.58
C ARG A 97 15.37 15.92 -4.85
N LEU A 98 15.28 16.85 -3.88
CA LEU A 98 16.44 17.25 -3.10
C LEU A 98 17.02 16.08 -2.27
N LEU A 99 16.16 15.25 -1.68
CA LEU A 99 16.59 14.04 -0.98
C LEU A 99 17.28 13.05 -1.93
N THR A 100 16.81 12.93 -3.16
CA THR A 100 17.41 12.05 -4.17
C THR A 100 18.82 12.52 -4.54
N ILE A 101 19.00 13.81 -4.83
CA ILE A 101 20.32 14.40 -5.11
C ILE A 101 21.30 14.12 -3.97
N LEU A 102 20.87 14.30 -2.71
CA LEU A 102 21.72 14.03 -1.55
C LEU A 102 22.08 12.56 -1.40
N ARG A 103 21.18 11.64 -1.73
CA ARG A 103 21.44 10.19 -1.65
C ARG A 103 22.34 9.71 -2.77
N ASP A 104 22.16 10.21 -3.99
CA ASP A 104 23.00 9.85 -5.13
C ASP A 104 24.47 10.19 -4.84
N GLU A 105 24.73 11.38 -4.30
CA GLU A 105 26.07 11.79 -3.89
C GLU A 105 26.65 10.90 -2.76
N MET A 106 25.81 10.49 -1.80
CA MET A 106 26.25 9.56 -0.75
C MET A 106 26.59 8.17 -1.29
N GLU A 107 25.81 7.67 -2.25
CA GLU A 107 26.04 6.39 -2.91
C GLU A 107 27.35 6.43 -3.72
N GLU A 108 27.62 7.54 -4.42
CA GLU A 108 28.87 7.77 -5.16
C GLU A 108 30.10 7.82 -4.23
N GLU A 109 30.04 8.58 -3.13
CA GLU A 109 31.15 8.64 -2.15
C GLU A 109 31.40 7.27 -1.50
N ALA A 110 30.34 6.51 -1.19
CA ALA A 110 30.46 5.17 -0.62
C ALA A 110 31.13 4.19 -1.59
N GLN A 111 30.78 4.23 -2.88
CA GLN A 111 31.40 3.41 -3.92
C GLN A 111 32.87 3.78 -4.13
N GLU A 112 33.21 5.07 -4.15
CA GLU A 112 34.61 5.51 -4.23
C GLU A 112 35.46 5.00 -3.05
N LEU A 113 34.90 5.04 -1.83
CA LEU A 113 35.58 4.56 -0.63
C LEU A 113 35.76 3.04 -0.65
N ALA A 114 34.77 2.29 -1.15
CA ALA A 114 34.86 0.85 -1.34
C ALA A 114 35.98 0.50 -2.34
N ASN A 115 36.05 1.23 -3.46
CA ASN A 115 37.09 1.04 -4.48
C ASN A 115 38.50 1.37 -3.97
N LYS A 116 38.65 2.40 -3.12
CA LYS A 116 39.95 2.78 -2.51
C LYS A 116 40.44 1.81 -1.45
N ASN A 117 39.54 1.08 -0.77
CA ASN A 117 39.89 0.17 0.33
C ASN A 117 40.21 -1.27 -0.11
N GLY A 118 40.18 -1.58 -1.42
CA GLY A 118 40.76 -2.82 -1.96
C GLY A 118 40.16 -4.11 -1.39
N LEU A 119 38.83 -4.21 -1.32
CA LEU A 119 38.11 -5.45 -1.00
C LEU A 119 37.53 -6.14 -2.24
N ASN A 120 38.04 -5.85 -3.43
CA ASN A 120 37.67 -6.56 -4.65
C ASN A 120 38.61 -7.75 -4.85
N ASP A 121 38.06 -8.97 -4.80
CA ASP A 121 38.68 -10.16 -5.34
C ASP A 121 39.19 -9.87 -6.77
N ASN A 122 40.46 -10.20 -7.01
CA ASN A 122 41.26 -9.89 -8.20
C ASN A 122 40.78 -10.54 -9.53
N ASN A 123 39.49 -10.87 -9.70
CA ASN A 123 39.05 -11.72 -10.81
C ASN A 123 37.91 -11.19 -11.68
N ASN A 124 37.65 -9.88 -11.75
CA ASN A 124 36.92 -9.32 -12.89
C ASN A 124 37.37 -7.89 -13.21
N ASN A 125 38.08 -7.75 -14.33
CA ASN A 125 38.32 -6.48 -15.00
C ASN A 125 37.02 -5.94 -15.62
N ASN A 126 36.04 -5.60 -14.79
CA ASN A 126 34.97 -4.70 -15.19
C ASN A 126 35.33 -3.33 -14.63
N SER A 127 35.72 -2.44 -15.55
CA SER A 127 35.76 -0.99 -15.36
C SER A 127 34.62 -0.53 -14.46
N SER A 128 34.92 0.38 -13.53
CA SER A 128 33.96 1.21 -12.77
C SER A 128 32.54 1.08 -13.32
N THR A 129 31.64 0.38 -12.63
CA THR A 129 30.23 0.36 -13.04
C THR A 129 29.59 1.69 -12.66
N SER A 130 30.02 2.76 -13.32
CA SER A 130 29.29 4.01 -13.51
C SER A 130 28.12 3.73 -14.47
N GLU A 131 27.36 2.67 -14.21
CA GLU A 131 26.17 2.32 -14.95
C GLU A 131 24.99 2.99 -14.23
N PRO A 132 24.25 3.89 -14.88
CA PRO A 132 23.13 4.59 -14.26
C PRO A 132 21.95 3.67 -13.90
N LEU A 133 22.04 2.36 -14.15
CA LEU A 133 20.91 1.42 -14.12
C LEU A 133 21.24 0.12 -13.41
N ILE A 134 21.17 0.10 -12.08
CA ILE A 134 21.06 -1.16 -11.36
C ILE A 134 19.59 -1.52 -11.16
N SER A 135 19.19 -2.68 -11.69
CA SER A 135 17.86 -3.25 -11.55
C SER A 135 17.49 -3.46 -10.07
N SER A 136 16.55 -2.66 -9.57
CA SER A 136 16.16 -2.62 -8.16
C SER A 136 15.77 -4.00 -7.61
N MET A 137 15.21 -4.87 -8.44
CA MET A 137 14.78 -6.20 -8.01
C MET A 137 15.95 -7.15 -7.73
N PHE A 138 17.00 -7.16 -8.57
CA PHE A 138 18.11 -8.12 -8.39
C PHE A 138 19.04 -7.72 -7.24
N ASN A 139 19.34 -6.43 -7.07
CA ASN A 139 20.16 -5.96 -5.95
C ASN A 139 19.47 -6.15 -4.59
N LEU A 140 18.14 -5.96 -4.52
CA LEU A 140 17.38 -6.21 -3.28
C LEU A 140 17.28 -7.72 -2.95
N LEU A 141 17.41 -8.60 -3.95
CA LEU A 141 17.32 -10.06 -3.79
C LEU A 141 18.68 -10.73 -3.55
N GLN A 142 19.79 -10.03 -3.81
CA GLN A 142 21.12 -10.51 -3.44
C GLN A 142 21.24 -10.53 -1.92
N LYS A 143 21.71 -11.66 -1.37
CA LYS A 143 22.00 -11.76 0.06
C LYS A 143 23.09 -10.74 0.38
N PRO A 144 23.01 -10.00 1.51
CA PRO A 144 24.18 -9.31 1.99
C PRO A 144 25.26 -10.36 2.22
N GLU A 145 26.42 -10.21 1.57
CA GLU A 145 27.60 -10.94 2.02
C GLU A 145 27.76 -10.68 3.51
N GLU A 146 28.01 -11.74 4.28
CA GLU A 146 28.36 -11.58 5.68
C GLU A 146 29.63 -10.72 5.76
N ILE A 147 29.44 -9.43 5.99
CA ILE A 147 30.49 -8.59 6.56
C ILE A 147 30.69 -9.19 7.95
N LYS A 148 31.62 -10.14 8.05
CA LYS A 148 32.19 -10.57 9.32
C LYS A 148 32.42 -9.30 10.12
N PRO A 149 31.96 -9.22 11.39
CA PRO A 149 32.17 -8.04 12.19
C PRO A 149 33.67 -7.94 12.50
N THR A 150 34.44 -7.41 11.55
CA THR A 150 35.70 -6.78 11.85
C THR A 150 35.33 -5.54 12.65
N THR A 151 35.46 -5.71 13.96
CA THR A 151 35.58 -4.70 15.01
C THR A 151 36.76 -3.74 14.75
N LYS A 152 36.89 -3.24 13.50
CA LYS A 152 37.90 -2.29 13.03
C LYS A 152 37.32 -1.15 12.16
N ILE A 153 36.01 -1.08 11.92
CA ILE A 153 35.38 0.08 11.22
C ILE A 153 34.83 1.13 12.22
N LEU A 154 34.72 0.79 13.51
CA LEU A 154 34.32 1.73 14.58
C LEU A 154 35.51 2.50 15.20
N SER A 155 36.72 2.35 14.67
CA SER A 155 37.92 3.00 15.21
C SER A 155 38.82 3.67 14.17
N SER A 156 38.29 4.10 13.02
CA SER A 156 38.93 5.18 12.26
C SER A 156 38.27 6.50 12.65
N ARG A 157 38.84 7.12 13.69
CA ARG A 157 38.63 8.53 13.99
C ARG A 157 38.74 9.36 12.71
N ASN A 158 37.75 10.21 12.47
CA ASN A 158 37.87 11.53 11.82
C ASN A 158 38.89 11.60 10.67
N LYS A 159 38.58 11.00 9.52
CA LYS A 159 38.99 11.63 8.25
C LYS A 159 37.78 12.44 7.78
N LYS A 160 37.91 13.76 7.86
CA LYS A 160 36.94 14.75 7.36
C LYS A 160 36.32 14.23 6.06
N THR A 161 34.99 14.07 6.02
CA THR A 161 34.28 13.93 4.75
C THR A 161 34.74 15.08 3.87
N LYS A 162 35.32 14.75 2.72
CA LYS A 162 35.93 15.74 1.80
C LYS A 162 34.86 16.65 1.18
N THR A 163 33.60 16.22 1.25
CA THR A 163 32.42 16.82 0.62
C THR A 163 31.62 17.63 1.63
N ASP A 164 31.46 18.92 1.33
CA ASP A 164 30.51 19.77 2.05
C ASP A 164 29.10 19.50 1.50
N TYR A 165 28.39 18.52 2.07
CA TYR A 165 27.00 18.19 1.71
C TYR A 165 26.05 19.41 1.73
N ARG A 166 26.36 20.42 2.55
CA ARG A 166 25.64 21.71 2.54
C ARG A 166 25.76 22.41 1.19
N GLN A 167 26.97 22.45 0.62
CA GLN A 167 27.23 23.10 -0.67
C GLN A 167 26.55 22.33 -1.80
N ILE A 168 26.63 20.99 -1.78
CA ILE A 168 25.95 20.11 -2.74
C ILE A 168 24.44 20.33 -2.71
N ALA A 169 23.82 20.34 -1.52
CA ALA A 169 22.40 20.63 -1.39
C ALA A 169 22.03 22.03 -1.88
N ILE A 170 22.82 23.07 -1.55
CA ILE A 170 22.56 24.43 -2.02
C ILE A 170 22.72 24.54 -3.53
N GLN A 171 23.71 23.85 -4.11
CA GLN A 171 23.91 23.81 -5.56
C GLN A 171 22.74 23.09 -6.23
N GLY A 172 22.38 21.90 -5.77
CA GLY A 172 21.22 21.16 -6.30
C GLY A 172 19.91 21.96 -6.18
N ILE A 173 19.70 22.74 -5.10
CA ILE A 173 18.55 23.65 -4.99
C ILE A 173 18.60 24.74 -6.07
N LYS A 174 19.78 25.33 -6.36
CA LYS A 174 19.90 26.34 -7.42
C LYS A 174 19.64 25.72 -8.79
N ASP A 175 20.18 24.54 -9.06
CA ASP A 175 19.97 23.82 -10.31
C ASP A 175 18.48 23.51 -10.51
N LEU A 176 17.77 23.11 -9.45
CA LEU A 176 16.31 22.92 -9.49
C LEU A 176 15.55 24.23 -9.72
N ILE A 177 16.02 25.37 -9.19
CA ILE A 177 15.41 26.69 -9.47
C ILE A 177 15.59 27.03 -10.95
N ASP A 178 16.80 26.86 -11.48
CA ASP A 178 17.13 27.17 -12.87
C ASP A 178 16.37 26.24 -13.84
N GLU A 179 16.22 24.96 -13.49
CA GLU A 179 15.36 24.01 -14.20
C GLU A 179 13.90 24.47 -14.20
N LEU A 180 13.37 24.88 -13.05
CA LEU A 180 11.99 25.37 -12.92
C LEU A 180 11.72 26.61 -13.75
N THR A 181 12.66 27.56 -13.80
CA THR A 181 12.48 28.79 -14.59
C THR A 181 12.49 28.50 -16.09
N ASN A 182 13.22 27.49 -16.53
CA ASN A 182 13.43 27.17 -17.95
C ASN A 182 12.53 26.04 -18.49
N ILE A 183 11.51 25.61 -17.73
CA ILE A 183 10.57 24.55 -18.17
C ILE A 183 9.88 24.87 -19.50
N ASP A 184 9.56 26.15 -19.72
CA ASP A 184 8.73 26.57 -20.83
C ASP A 184 9.50 26.47 -22.16
N ASP A 185 10.82 26.69 -22.15
CA ASP A 185 11.64 26.69 -23.36
C ASP A 185 11.76 25.29 -23.96
N GLY A 186 11.99 24.28 -23.12
CA GLY A 186 12.03 22.87 -23.56
C GLY A 186 10.68 22.40 -24.13
N ILE A 187 9.58 22.76 -23.44
CA ILE A 187 8.21 22.41 -23.88
C ILE A 187 7.86 23.11 -25.20
N GLN A 188 8.22 24.39 -25.33
CA GLN A 188 7.97 25.21 -26.50
C GLN A 188 8.69 24.71 -27.76
N GLN A 189 9.88 24.14 -27.63
CA GLN A 189 10.64 23.63 -28.77
C GLN A 189 9.89 22.48 -29.47
N ILE A 190 9.23 21.61 -28.68
CA ILE A 190 8.47 20.46 -29.16
C ILE A 190 7.13 20.88 -29.80
N ALA A 191 6.63 22.09 -29.48
CA ALA A 191 5.34 22.59 -29.98
C ALA A 191 5.25 22.61 -31.51
N ILE A 192 6.37 22.92 -32.15
CA ILE A 192 6.47 23.09 -33.61
C ILE A 192 6.34 21.73 -34.31
N ASP A 193 6.66 20.62 -33.68
CA ASP A 193 6.50 19.32 -34.33
C ASP A 193 5.09 18.76 -34.15
N LEU A 194 4.37 19.23 -33.13
CA LEU A 194 3.10 18.65 -32.69
C LEU A 194 1.84 19.37 -33.19
N ILE A 195 1.87 20.70 -33.34
CA ILE A 195 0.72 21.48 -33.85
C ILE A 195 0.84 21.61 -35.37
N HIS A 196 -0.22 21.45 -36.14
CA HIS A 196 -0.17 21.62 -37.60
C HIS A 196 -0.95 22.86 -38.06
N ASP A 197 -0.75 23.26 -39.32
CA ASP A 197 -1.45 24.41 -39.90
C ASP A 197 -2.92 24.06 -40.19
N HIS A 198 -3.79 25.06 -40.09
CA HIS A 198 -5.26 24.96 -40.24
C HIS A 198 -5.93 23.91 -39.37
N GLU A 199 -5.40 23.67 -38.17
CA GLU A 199 -5.95 22.71 -37.22
C GLU A 199 -6.86 23.39 -36.19
N LEU A 200 -7.92 22.67 -35.77
CA LEU A 200 -8.77 23.07 -34.66
C LEU A 200 -8.33 22.38 -33.37
N LEU A 201 -7.81 23.16 -32.42
CA LEU A 201 -7.34 22.68 -31.12
C LEU A 201 -8.39 22.94 -30.04
N LEU A 202 -8.46 22.08 -29.03
CA LEU A 202 -9.30 22.28 -27.84
C LEU A 202 -8.44 22.31 -26.58
N THR A 203 -8.64 23.32 -25.72
CA THR A 203 -8.00 23.39 -24.41
C THR A 203 -9.03 23.57 -23.29
N PRO A 204 -9.14 22.59 -22.37
CA PRO A 204 -10.03 22.71 -21.21
C PRO A 204 -9.36 23.32 -19.97
N THR A 205 -8.09 23.73 -20.08
CA THR A 205 -7.28 24.23 -18.96
C THR A 205 -6.72 25.64 -19.24
N PRO A 206 -7.56 26.67 -19.23
CA PRO A 206 -7.15 28.04 -19.55
C PRO A 206 -6.22 28.68 -18.51
N GLU A 207 -6.20 28.18 -17.26
CA GLU A 207 -5.29 28.69 -16.23
C GLU A 207 -3.80 28.36 -16.49
N SER A 208 -3.52 27.43 -17.40
CA SER A 208 -2.17 26.91 -17.59
C SER A 208 -1.30 27.86 -18.39
N LYS A 209 -0.33 28.50 -17.71
CA LYS A 209 0.69 29.36 -18.35
C LYS A 209 1.56 28.59 -19.36
N THR A 210 1.83 27.31 -19.11
CA THR A 210 2.65 26.48 -20.00
C THR A 210 1.94 26.27 -21.33
N VAL A 211 0.63 26.00 -21.31
CA VAL A 211 -0.19 25.84 -22.53
C VAL A 211 -0.32 27.17 -23.27
N LEU A 212 -0.51 28.29 -22.55
CA LEU A 212 -0.55 29.61 -23.17
C LEU A 212 0.73 29.91 -23.96
N LYS A 213 1.89 29.75 -23.32
CA LYS A 213 3.19 29.98 -23.96
C LYS A 213 3.45 29.00 -25.10
N PHE A 214 3.04 27.74 -24.95
CA PHE A 214 3.14 26.71 -25.98
C PHE A 214 2.39 27.12 -27.27
N LEU A 215 1.15 27.62 -27.14
CA LEU A 215 0.35 28.08 -28.28
C LEU A 215 0.88 29.38 -28.90
N ILE A 216 1.23 30.38 -28.08
CA ILE A 216 1.81 31.64 -28.57
C ILE A 216 3.10 31.36 -29.34
N ARG A 217 3.95 30.46 -28.82
CA ARG A 217 5.20 30.12 -29.48
C ARG A 217 5.01 29.42 -30.81
N ALA A 218 4.04 28.52 -30.91
CA ALA A 218 3.69 27.87 -32.16
C ALA A 218 3.28 28.89 -33.23
N ARG A 219 2.59 29.97 -32.86
CA ARG A 219 2.25 31.08 -33.75
C ARG A 219 3.47 31.92 -34.14
N GLU A 220 4.25 32.39 -33.17
CA GLU A 220 5.38 33.31 -33.40
C GLU A 220 6.52 32.70 -34.22
N LYS A 221 6.88 31.44 -33.96
CA LYS A 221 8.06 30.80 -34.56
C LYS A 221 7.77 30.11 -35.89
N ALA A 222 6.59 29.50 -36.01
CA ALA A 222 6.23 28.71 -37.18
C ALA A 222 5.28 29.44 -38.14
N ASN A 223 4.81 30.65 -37.76
CA ASN A 223 3.81 31.44 -38.48
C ASN A 223 2.56 30.62 -38.92
N ARG A 224 2.22 29.60 -38.14
CA ARG A 224 1.08 28.72 -38.43
C ARG A 224 -0.23 29.39 -38.06
N THR A 225 -1.24 29.16 -38.87
CA THR A 225 -2.61 29.59 -38.64
C THR A 225 -3.39 28.42 -38.06
N PHE A 226 -3.94 28.56 -36.86
CA PHE A 226 -4.76 27.52 -36.26
C PHE A 226 -5.79 28.18 -35.35
N THR A 227 -6.85 27.44 -35.07
CA THR A 227 -7.99 27.93 -34.29
C THR A 227 -8.03 27.17 -32.96
N VAL A 228 -8.25 27.89 -31.85
CA VAL A 228 -8.28 27.30 -30.51
C VAL A 228 -9.66 27.47 -29.88
N LEU A 229 -10.31 26.36 -29.58
CA LEU A 229 -11.49 26.28 -28.73
C LEU A 229 -11.06 26.26 -27.26
N VAL A 230 -11.59 27.17 -26.47
CA VAL A 230 -11.30 27.31 -25.04
C VAL A 230 -12.57 27.04 -24.26
N THR A 231 -12.57 26.06 -23.37
CA THR A 231 -13.70 25.84 -22.45
C THR A 231 -13.60 26.79 -21.26
N GLU A 232 -14.73 27.26 -20.76
CA GLU A 232 -14.75 28.21 -19.65
C GLU A 232 -14.43 27.58 -18.29
N GLY A 233 -14.65 26.27 -18.10
CA GLY A 233 -14.34 25.57 -16.84
C GLY A 233 -15.16 26.14 -15.68
N PHE A 234 -16.48 26.23 -15.88
CA PHE A 234 -17.40 26.83 -14.94
C PHE A 234 -17.50 25.98 -13.66
N PRO A 235 -17.59 26.58 -12.45
CA PRO A 235 -17.59 28.02 -12.15
C PRO A 235 -16.20 28.61 -11.86
N ASN A 236 -15.16 27.79 -11.69
CA ASN A 236 -13.90 28.21 -11.07
C ASN A 236 -13.00 28.99 -12.03
N ASN A 237 -12.99 28.65 -13.32
CA ASN A 237 -12.02 29.13 -14.30
C ASN A 237 -12.57 30.11 -15.34
N THR A 238 -13.84 30.53 -15.24
CA THR A 238 -14.49 31.39 -16.24
C THR A 238 -13.72 32.69 -16.49
N ASN A 239 -13.30 33.39 -15.43
CA ASN A 239 -12.51 34.63 -15.56
C ASN A 239 -11.14 34.36 -16.22
N ASN A 240 -10.48 33.29 -15.81
CA ASN A 240 -9.18 32.88 -16.36
C ASN A 240 -9.31 32.50 -17.85
N ALA A 241 -10.40 31.86 -18.25
CA ALA A 241 -10.71 31.51 -19.64
C ALA A 241 -10.84 32.74 -20.52
N HIS A 242 -11.55 33.76 -20.03
CA HIS A 242 -11.72 35.02 -20.77
C HIS A 242 -10.38 35.76 -20.92
N GLU A 243 -9.56 35.81 -19.86
CA GLU A 243 -8.21 36.39 -19.93
C GLU A 243 -7.29 35.60 -20.87
N PHE A 244 -7.36 34.28 -20.83
CA PHE A 244 -6.57 33.39 -21.68
C PHE A 244 -6.91 33.58 -23.16
N ALA A 245 -8.20 33.59 -23.49
CA ALA A 245 -8.68 33.86 -24.85
C ALA A 245 -8.28 35.27 -25.32
N LYS A 246 -8.40 36.28 -24.46
CA LYS A 246 -7.94 37.64 -24.77
C LYS A 246 -6.44 37.69 -25.11
N LYS A 247 -5.60 36.99 -24.35
CA LYS A 247 -4.15 36.93 -24.62
C LYS A 247 -3.85 36.23 -25.94
N LEU A 248 -4.54 35.13 -26.26
CA LEU A 248 -4.35 34.46 -27.55
C LEU A 248 -4.80 35.34 -28.73
N ALA A 249 -5.92 36.05 -28.59
CA ALA A 249 -6.40 36.98 -29.60
C ALA A 249 -5.43 38.16 -29.83
N GLN A 250 -4.72 38.63 -28.79
CA GLN A 250 -3.69 39.67 -28.92
C GLN A 250 -2.48 39.23 -29.76
N HIS A 251 -2.24 37.92 -29.88
CA HIS A 251 -1.17 37.34 -30.69
C HIS A 251 -1.67 36.82 -32.06
N ASP A 252 -2.81 37.33 -32.55
CA ASP A 252 -3.42 36.96 -33.83
C ASP A 252 -3.66 35.45 -33.99
N ILE A 253 -4.08 34.78 -32.91
CA ILE A 253 -4.57 33.40 -32.92
C ILE A 253 -6.09 33.43 -32.88
N GLU A 254 -6.75 32.73 -33.81
CA GLU A 254 -8.20 32.64 -33.82
C GLU A 254 -8.67 31.84 -32.61
N THR A 255 -9.46 32.46 -31.74
CA THR A 255 -9.90 31.85 -30.48
C THR A 255 -11.40 31.94 -30.30
N ILE A 256 -11.99 30.83 -29.87
CA ILE A 256 -13.43 30.69 -29.69
C ILE A 256 -13.67 30.15 -28.28
N ILE A 257 -14.41 30.89 -27.47
CA ILE A 257 -14.81 30.45 -26.12
C ILE A 257 -16.08 29.62 -26.27
N ILE A 258 -16.11 28.45 -25.63
CA ILE A 258 -17.25 27.55 -25.61
C ILE A 258 -17.66 27.21 -24.18
N PRO A 259 -18.97 27.03 -23.91
CA PRO A 259 -19.42 26.50 -22.64
C PRO A 259 -19.07 25.01 -22.52
N ASP A 260 -18.91 24.53 -21.28
CA ASP A 260 -18.51 23.16 -21.01
C ASP A 260 -19.50 22.12 -21.58
N SER A 261 -20.78 22.49 -21.72
CA SER A 261 -21.83 21.65 -22.31
C SER A 261 -21.72 21.46 -23.83
N ALA A 262 -21.08 22.40 -24.54
CA ALA A 262 -20.94 22.35 -26.00
C ALA A 262 -19.74 21.51 -26.46
N VAL A 263 -18.87 21.08 -25.54
CA VAL A 263 -17.65 20.32 -25.85
C VAL A 263 -17.97 19.07 -26.67
N PHE A 264 -18.95 18.27 -26.24
CA PHE A 264 -19.28 17.02 -26.93
C PHE A 264 -19.75 17.24 -28.36
N ALA A 265 -20.55 18.29 -28.60
CA ALA A 265 -21.07 18.60 -29.94
C ALA A 265 -19.98 19.08 -30.91
N LEU A 266 -18.96 19.77 -30.39
CA LEU A 266 -17.85 20.31 -31.19
C LEU A 266 -16.68 19.34 -31.32
N MET A 267 -16.61 18.31 -30.47
CA MET A 267 -15.50 17.35 -30.44
C MET A 267 -15.28 16.65 -31.79
N SER A 268 -16.32 16.44 -32.59
CA SER A 268 -16.21 15.84 -33.93
C SER A 268 -15.41 16.68 -34.94
N ARG A 269 -15.15 17.96 -34.63
CA ARG A 269 -14.36 18.88 -35.46
C ARG A 269 -12.97 19.14 -34.90
N VAL A 270 -12.75 18.84 -33.63
CA VAL A 270 -11.48 19.06 -32.94
C VAL A 270 -10.47 18.04 -33.43
N GLY A 271 -9.28 18.51 -33.82
CA GLY A 271 -8.17 17.65 -34.25
C GLY A 271 -7.33 17.15 -33.08
N LYS A 272 -7.05 18.01 -32.09
CA LYS A 272 -6.21 17.70 -30.92
C LYS A 272 -6.74 18.38 -29.66
N VAL A 273 -6.61 17.71 -28.53
CA VAL A 273 -6.90 18.28 -27.21
C VAL A 273 -5.59 18.52 -26.47
N ILE A 274 -5.38 19.73 -25.94
CA ILE A 274 -4.17 20.10 -25.19
C ILE A 274 -4.55 20.45 -23.75
N ILE A 275 -3.91 19.80 -22.78
CA ILE A 275 -4.25 19.90 -21.35
C ILE A 275 -3.01 20.30 -20.56
N GLY A 276 -3.18 21.27 -19.67
CA GLY A 276 -2.21 21.63 -18.63
C GLY A 276 -2.47 20.85 -17.35
N THR A 277 -1.48 20.09 -16.89
CA THR A 277 -1.61 19.31 -15.65
C THR A 277 -1.07 20.09 -14.45
N LYS A 278 -1.60 19.79 -13.25
CA LYS A 278 -1.10 20.28 -11.95
C LYS A 278 -0.08 19.31 -11.36
N ALA A 279 -0.37 18.01 -11.44
CA ALA A 279 0.51 16.93 -11.01
C ALA A 279 0.28 15.68 -11.87
N VAL A 280 1.32 14.85 -12.02
CA VAL A 280 1.26 13.57 -12.74
C VAL A 280 1.82 12.48 -11.83
N PHE A 281 1.13 11.36 -11.73
CA PHE A 281 1.51 10.23 -10.88
C PHE A 281 2.28 9.16 -11.66
N VAL A 282 2.90 8.22 -10.94
CA VAL A 282 3.68 7.11 -11.53
C VAL A 282 2.87 6.17 -12.42
N ASN A 283 1.55 6.09 -12.21
CA ASN A 283 0.66 5.31 -13.08
C ASN A 283 0.38 6.01 -14.42
N GLY A 284 0.90 7.23 -14.62
CA GLY A 284 0.62 8.07 -15.78
C GLY A 284 -0.70 8.82 -15.69
N GLY A 285 -1.46 8.69 -14.58
CA GLY A 285 -2.65 9.50 -14.38
C GLY A 285 -2.28 10.91 -13.93
N SER A 286 -3.10 11.90 -14.28
CA SER A 286 -2.83 13.30 -13.91
C SER A 286 -3.97 13.95 -13.15
N ILE A 287 -3.59 14.92 -12.31
CA ILE A 287 -4.53 15.87 -11.71
C ILE A 287 -4.43 17.14 -12.55
N ALA A 288 -5.54 17.52 -13.16
CA ALA A 288 -5.71 18.81 -13.82
C ALA A 288 -6.31 19.81 -12.83
N SER A 289 -5.97 21.08 -13.01
CA SER A 289 -6.47 22.15 -12.14
C SER A 289 -7.87 22.63 -12.49
N SER A 290 -8.36 22.34 -13.70
CA SER A 290 -9.69 22.76 -14.15
C SER A 290 -10.70 21.63 -13.94
N SER A 291 -11.89 21.98 -13.47
CA SER A 291 -13.04 21.09 -13.47
C SER A 291 -13.45 20.77 -14.92
N GLY A 292 -14.05 19.60 -15.13
CA GLY A 292 -14.55 19.19 -16.45
C GLY A 292 -13.52 18.57 -17.40
N VAL A 293 -12.21 18.71 -17.13
CA VAL A 293 -11.14 18.12 -17.96
C VAL A 293 -11.32 16.60 -18.11
N SER A 294 -11.71 15.91 -17.05
CA SER A 294 -11.97 14.47 -17.08
C SER A 294 -13.04 14.10 -18.13
N SER A 295 -14.14 14.84 -18.19
CA SER A 295 -15.21 14.65 -19.19
C SER A 295 -14.74 14.99 -20.60
N VAL A 296 -13.96 16.06 -20.76
CA VAL A 296 -13.40 16.45 -22.07
C VAL A 296 -12.48 15.35 -22.60
N CYS A 297 -11.63 14.76 -21.75
CA CYS A 297 -10.75 13.65 -22.12
C CYS A 297 -11.52 12.39 -22.50
N GLU A 298 -12.60 12.10 -21.77
CA GLU A 298 -13.46 10.95 -22.08
C GLU A 298 -14.13 11.13 -23.45
N CYS A 299 -14.65 12.33 -23.72
CA CYS A 299 -15.21 12.67 -25.03
C CYS A 299 -14.13 12.53 -26.12
N ALA A 300 -12.93 13.06 -25.87
CA ALA A 300 -11.82 12.95 -26.81
C ALA A 300 -11.46 11.49 -27.12
N ARG A 301 -11.44 10.65 -26.09
CA ARG A 301 -11.20 9.21 -26.22
C ARG A 301 -12.27 8.52 -27.06
N GLU A 302 -13.54 8.84 -26.85
CA GLU A 302 -14.66 8.31 -27.63
C GLU A 302 -14.56 8.69 -29.12
N PHE A 303 -14.23 9.95 -29.42
CA PHE A 303 -14.02 10.44 -30.78
C PHE A 303 -12.63 10.10 -31.36
N ARG A 304 -11.77 9.42 -30.59
CA ARG A 304 -10.36 9.11 -30.94
C ARG A 304 -9.54 10.36 -31.31
N THR A 305 -9.86 11.49 -30.71
CA THR A 305 -9.04 12.68 -30.84
C THR A 305 -7.86 12.59 -29.87
N PRO A 306 -6.62 12.81 -30.34
CA PRO A 306 -5.44 12.70 -29.50
C PRO A 306 -5.41 13.74 -28.38
N VAL A 307 -5.04 13.30 -27.17
CA VAL A 307 -4.95 14.12 -25.96
C VAL A 307 -3.49 14.33 -25.53
N PHE A 308 -3.05 15.59 -25.57
CA PHE A 308 -1.69 16.01 -25.23
C PHE A 308 -1.67 16.66 -23.85
N ALA A 309 -0.90 16.09 -22.93
CA ALA A 309 -0.74 16.61 -21.58
C ALA A 309 0.60 17.33 -21.40
N VAL A 310 0.57 18.64 -21.18
CA VAL A 310 1.77 19.45 -20.95
C VAL A 310 2.08 19.50 -19.44
N ALA A 311 3.29 19.09 -19.06
CA ALA A 311 3.73 19.02 -17.68
C ALA A 311 5.23 19.27 -17.55
N GLY A 312 5.66 20.16 -16.64
CA GLY A 312 7.08 20.23 -16.25
C GLY A 312 7.45 19.08 -15.32
N LEU A 313 8.72 18.66 -15.31
CA LEU A 313 9.20 17.53 -14.49
C LEU A 313 8.88 17.65 -13.00
N TYR A 314 8.95 18.86 -12.43
CA TYR A 314 8.63 19.08 -11.02
C TYR A 314 7.18 18.75 -10.63
N LYS A 315 6.28 18.62 -11.62
CA LYS A 315 4.89 18.18 -11.42
C LYS A 315 4.77 16.65 -11.34
N LEU A 316 5.77 15.90 -11.81
CA LEU A 316 5.82 14.44 -11.66
C LEU A 316 5.97 14.08 -10.18
N SER A 317 5.09 13.22 -9.68
CA SER A 317 5.08 12.74 -8.31
C SER A 317 5.31 11.22 -8.29
N PRO A 318 6.17 10.72 -7.39
CA PRO A 318 6.39 9.28 -7.24
C PRO A 318 5.24 8.57 -6.51
N LEU A 319 4.19 9.31 -6.12
CA LEU A 319 3.02 8.79 -5.43
C LEU A 319 2.07 8.06 -6.39
N TYR A 320 1.33 7.09 -5.83
CA TYR A 320 0.27 6.39 -6.53
C TYR A 320 -1.10 6.86 -6.03
N PRO A 321 -2.09 7.13 -6.92
CA PRO A 321 -3.41 7.58 -6.52
C PRO A 321 -4.28 6.40 -6.05
N PHE A 322 -3.99 5.87 -4.85
CA PHE A 322 -4.74 4.74 -4.27
C PHE A 322 -6.22 5.05 -4.06
N ASN A 323 -6.52 6.30 -3.69
CA ASN A 323 -7.88 6.80 -3.58
C ASN A 323 -7.96 8.14 -4.31
N ILE A 324 -8.61 8.13 -5.46
CA ILE A 324 -8.76 9.27 -6.36
C ILE A 324 -9.45 10.45 -5.65
N GLU A 325 -10.44 10.18 -4.81
CA GLU A 325 -11.21 11.22 -4.12
C GLU A 325 -10.36 12.03 -3.14
N LYS A 326 -9.34 11.39 -2.52
CA LYS A 326 -8.40 12.10 -1.63
C LYS A 326 -7.42 12.99 -2.39
N SER A 327 -7.18 12.69 -3.66
CA SER A 327 -6.31 13.48 -4.54
C SER A 327 -7.07 14.64 -5.20
N VAL A 328 -8.39 14.54 -5.31
CA VAL A 328 -9.27 15.57 -5.86
C VAL A 328 -9.64 16.57 -4.77
N GLU A 329 -9.59 17.85 -5.13
CA GLU A 329 -9.86 18.95 -4.24
C GLU A 329 -11.30 19.46 -4.46
N PHE A 330 -12.03 19.63 -3.36
CA PHE A 330 -13.36 20.19 -3.36
C PHE A 330 -13.31 21.66 -2.91
N GLY A 331 -13.97 22.51 -3.69
CA GLY A 331 -14.10 23.94 -3.46
C GLY A 331 -15.33 24.29 -2.62
N GLY A 332 -15.57 25.59 -2.45
CA GLY A 332 -16.79 26.05 -1.79
C GLY A 332 -17.99 26.01 -2.74
N SER A 333 -19.15 25.59 -2.24
CA SER A 333 -20.39 25.52 -3.02
C SER A 333 -20.95 26.88 -3.45
N HIS A 334 -20.45 27.97 -2.84
CA HIS A 334 -20.86 29.35 -3.14
C HIS A 334 -20.55 29.78 -4.58
N GLU A 335 -19.52 29.22 -5.22
CA GLU A 335 -19.16 29.53 -6.61
C GLU A 335 -20.15 28.90 -7.59
N VAL A 336 -20.72 27.74 -7.24
CA VAL A 336 -21.73 27.06 -8.05
C VAL A 336 -23.09 27.73 -7.87
N LEU A 337 -23.47 28.03 -6.61
CA LEU A 337 -24.75 28.64 -6.27
C LEU A 337 -24.54 29.83 -5.31
N PRO A 338 -24.51 31.08 -5.81
CA PRO A 338 -24.17 32.24 -5.00
C PRO A 338 -25.26 32.66 -4.00
N LYS A 339 -26.52 32.28 -4.24
CA LYS A 339 -27.66 32.57 -3.35
C LYS A 339 -28.43 31.30 -3.09
N MET A 340 -28.56 30.93 -1.82
CA MET A 340 -29.38 29.80 -1.38
C MET A 340 -30.50 30.32 -0.47
N ASN A 341 -31.74 29.92 -0.76
CA ASN A 341 -32.84 30.16 0.15
C ASN A 341 -32.72 29.18 1.33
N PRO A 342 -32.58 29.65 2.57
CA PRO A 342 -32.39 28.78 3.74
C PRO A 342 -33.58 27.84 4.01
N ALA A 343 -34.75 28.11 3.41
CA ALA A 343 -35.94 27.28 3.57
C ALA A 343 -35.85 25.91 2.87
N TYR A 344 -34.98 25.75 1.87
CA TYR A 344 -34.88 24.52 1.08
C TYR A 344 -33.55 23.78 1.34
N ARG A 345 -33.60 22.44 1.43
CA ARG A 345 -32.41 21.60 1.59
C ARG A 345 -31.88 21.16 0.22
N LEU A 346 -30.93 21.93 -0.32
CA LEU A 346 -30.19 21.61 -1.54
C LEU A 346 -28.73 21.35 -1.17
N ASP A 347 -28.17 20.26 -1.67
CA ASP A 347 -26.73 19.97 -1.57
C ASP A 347 -26.05 20.32 -2.90
N ALA A 348 -24.95 21.05 -2.83
CA ALA A 348 -24.21 21.53 -4.00
C ALA A 348 -22.73 21.24 -3.80
N ILE A 349 -22.13 20.54 -4.76
CA ILE A 349 -20.73 20.11 -4.69
C ILE A 349 -19.94 20.85 -5.76
N ASN A 350 -18.86 21.51 -5.36
CA ASN A 350 -17.91 22.13 -6.27
C ASN A 350 -16.59 21.34 -6.28
N LYS A 351 -16.20 20.81 -7.44
CA LYS A 351 -14.88 20.19 -7.64
C LYS A 351 -13.96 21.23 -8.26
N THR A 352 -12.81 21.49 -7.65
CA THR A 352 -11.84 22.43 -8.24
C THR A 352 -10.87 21.69 -9.14
N THR A 353 -10.36 20.54 -8.72
CA THR A 353 -9.47 19.71 -9.53
C THR A 353 -10.19 18.49 -10.10
N ALA A 354 -9.65 17.94 -11.19
CA ALA A 354 -10.15 16.73 -11.81
C ALA A 354 -9.01 15.73 -12.01
N TYR A 355 -9.30 14.45 -11.77
CA TYR A 355 -8.39 13.36 -12.11
C TYR A 355 -8.68 12.88 -13.53
N VAL A 356 -7.61 12.72 -14.31
CA VAL A 356 -7.66 12.13 -15.66
C VAL A 356 -6.92 10.80 -15.61
N PRO A 357 -7.59 9.69 -15.93
CA PRO A 357 -6.95 8.38 -16.04
C PRO A 357 -5.86 8.36 -17.12
N PRO A 358 -4.80 7.55 -16.96
CA PRO A 358 -3.73 7.43 -17.95
C PRO A 358 -4.23 6.95 -19.32
N GLU A 359 -5.31 6.19 -19.39
CA GLU A 359 -5.86 5.62 -20.63
C GLU A 359 -6.45 6.69 -21.57
N ASN A 360 -6.80 7.85 -21.01
CA ASN A 360 -7.40 8.97 -21.74
C ASN A 360 -6.36 10.02 -22.17
N ILE A 361 -5.08 9.77 -21.91
CA ILE A 361 -3.97 10.65 -22.28
C ILE A 361 -3.08 9.87 -23.25
N ASP A 362 -2.72 10.46 -24.39
CA ASP A 362 -1.89 9.76 -25.37
C ASP A 362 -0.41 10.07 -25.21
N ILE A 363 -0.07 11.33 -24.91
CA ILE A 363 1.32 11.77 -24.77
C ILE A 363 1.47 12.87 -23.72
N TYR A 364 2.57 12.78 -22.96
CA TYR A 364 3.05 13.81 -22.07
C TYR A 364 4.16 14.61 -22.72
N ILE A 365 4.00 15.92 -22.78
CA ILE A 365 5.02 16.86 -23.27
C ILE A 365 5.68 17.48 -22.04
N THR A 366 6.96 17.16 -21.85
CA THR A 366 7.78 17.67 -20.76
C THR A 366 8.97 18.48 -21.28
N ASN A 367 9.75 19.08 -20.39
CA ASN A 367 10.94 19.84 -20.76
C ASN A 367 12.10 18.97 -21.28
N ILE A 368 12.09 17.65 -21.07
CA ILE A 368 13.09 16.72 -21.65
C ILE A 368 12.61 16.17 -23.00
N GLY A 369 11.30 16.05 -23.20
CA GLY A 369 10.77 15.39 -24.39
C GLY A 369 9.30 14.99 -24.27
N GLY A 370 8.82 14.33 -25.34
CA GLY A 370 7.51 13.70 -25.40
C GLY A 370 7.58 12.24 -24.94
N PHE A 371 6.69 11.84 -24.02
CA PHE A 371 6.68 10.51 -23.43
C PHE A 371 5.28 9.91 -23.39
N ALA A 372 5.17 8.60 -23.57
CA ALA A 372 3.91 7.89 -23.36
C ALA A 372 3.57 7.82 -21.86
N PRO A 373 2.27 7.78 -21.46
CA PRO A 373 1.87 7.62 -20.06
C PRO A 373 2.48 6.37 -19.40
N SER A 374 2.64 5.29 -20.16
CA SER A 374 3.25 4.05 -19.69
C SER A 374 4.73 4.19 -19.34
N PHE A 375 5.42 5.22 -19.81
CA PHE A 375 6.85 5.45 -19.55
C PHE A 375 7.09 6.40 -18.36
N ILE A 376 6.03 7.04 -17.83
CA ILE A 376 6.15 8.03 -16.75
C ILE A 376 6.79 7.44 -15.48
N TYR A 377 6.53 6.16 -15.17
CA TYR A 377 7.16 5.50 -14.01
C TYR A 377 8.69 5.54 -14.10
N ARG A 378 9.26 5.42 -15.31
CA ARG A 378 10.71 5.41 -15.49
C ARG A 378 11.30 6.78 -15.20
N ILE A 379 10.70 7.82 -15.78
CA ILE A 379 11.11 9.21 -15.53
C ILE A 379 11.00 9.55 -14.04
N ALA A 380 9.95 9.06 -13.37
CA ALA A 380 9.81 9.23 -11.93
C ALA A 380 10.96 8.55 -11.18
N TRP A 381 11.31 7.30 -11.48
CA TRP A 381 12.41 6.61 -10.80
C TRP A 381 13.81 7.13 -11.14
N ASP A 382 13.97 7.76 -12.29
CA ASP A 382 15.21 8.44 -12.65
C ASP A 382 15.39 9.75 -11.84
N ASN A 383 14.31 10.33 -11.29
CA ASN A 383 14.32 11.57 -10.51
C ASN A 383 14.03 11.39 -9.01
N TYR A 384 13.57 10.21 -8.59
CA TYR A 384 13.10 9.91 -7.24
C TYR A 384 13.57 8.53 -6.78
N LYS A 385 13.90 8.40 -5.49
CA LYS A 385 14.20 7.10 -4.85
C LYS A 385 12.98 6.48 -4.17
N GLN A 386 12.91 5.15 -4.17
CA GLN A 386 11.82 4.38 -3.55
C GLN A 386 11.66 4.64 -2.03
N ILE A 387 12.78 4.90 -1.35
CA ILE A 387 12.83 5.13 0.12
C ILE A 387 12.08 6.40 0.53
N ASP A 388 11.97 7.37 -0.36
CA ASP A 388 11.40 8.70 -0.08
C ASP A 388 9.99 8.88 -0.67
N VAL A 389 9.42 7.83 -1.28
CA VAL A 389 8.00 7.81 -1.67
C VAL A 389 7.13 8.04 -0.44
N ASN A 390 7.37 7.23 0.61
CA ASN A 390 6.77 7.41 1.92
C ASN A 390 7.71 8.20 2.84
N LEU A 391 7.37 9.46 3.07
CA LEU A 391 8.14 10.35 3.95
C LEU A 391 7.93 10.05 5.44
N ASP A 392 7.00 9.18 5.82
CA ASP A 392 6.78 8.82 7.22
C ASP A 392 8.01 8.10 7.81
N ASN A 393 8.48 8.58 8.96
CA ASN A 393 9.64 8.03 9.67
C ASN A 393 9.29 6.74 10.44
N LYS A 394 8.01 6.39 10.54
CA LYS A 394 7.57 5.14 11.21
C LYS A 394 8.16 3.89 10.56
N SER A 395 8.34 3.88 9.24
CA SER A 395 8.91 2.75 8.50
C SER A 395 10.38 2.49 8.87
N LEU A 396 11.20 3.55 8.96
CA LEU A 396 12.62 3.50 9.36
C LEU A 396 12.80 3.18 10.86
N LEU A 397 11.85 3.60 11.69
CA LEU A 397 11.79 3.15 13.08
C LEU A 397 11.50 1.65 13.16
N THR A 398 10.72 1.04 12.27
CA THR A 398 10.50 -0.42 12.29
C THR A 398 11.77 -1.24 12.01
N GLU A 399 12.71 -0.72 11.22
CA GLU A 399 13.98 -1.42 10.92
C GLU A 399 15.03 -1.23 12.03
N SER A 400 15.18 -0.01 12.55
CA SER A 400 16.05 0.26 13.71
C SER A 400 15.51 -0.35 15.01
N VAL A 401 14.18 -0.42 15.15
CA VAL A 401 13.52 -1.14 16.25
C VAL A 401 13.58 -2.65 16.04
N LYS A 402 13.76 -3.19 14.83
CA LYS A 402 14.06 -4.64 14.64
C LYS A 402 15.47 -5.00 15.12
N TYR A 403 16.45 -4.10 14.97
CA TYR A 403 17.81 -4.34 15.48
C TYR A 403 17.93 -4.11 17.00
N ASN A 404 17.12 -3.20 17.57
CA ASN A 404 17.08 -2.94 19.02
C ASN A 404 15.95 -3.65 19.79
N ARG A 405 15.05 -4.41 19.13
CA ARG A 405 14.02 -5.24 19.81
C ARG A 405 14.56 -6.52 20.46
N LYS A 406 15.86 -6.79 20.37
CA LYS A 406 16.50 -7.79 21.25
C LYS A 406 16.65 -7.29 22.70
N LYS A 407 16.31 -6.04 23.05
CA LYS A 407 16.52 -5.55 24.42
C LYS A 407 15.61 -4.43 24.95
N ILE A 408 14.39 -4.28 24.42
CA ILE A 408 13.39 -3.38 25.04
C ILE A 408 12.12 -4.18 25.32
N THR A 409 12.16 -4.88 26.45
CA THR A 409 10.98 -5.33 27.19
C THR A 409 10.18 -4.08 27.55
N ILE A 410 9.14 -3.79 26.77
CA ILE A 410 8.12 -2.81 27.16
C ILE A 410 7.32 -3.47 28.28
N SER A 411 7.56 -3.01 29.49
CA SER A 411 6.77 -3.20 30.69
C SER A 411 5.37 -2.61 30.48
N LEU A 412 4.49 -3.40 29.88
CA LEU A 412 3.05 -3.20 29.91
C LEU A 412 2.40 -4.52 30.35
N ASN A 413 1.99 -4.56 31.63
CA ASN A 413 1.08 -5.53 32.24
C ASN A 413 1.18 -6.99 31.78
N MET A 414 2.38 -7.57 31.90
CA MET A 414 2.58 -9.01 31.93
C MET A 414 2.41 -9.50 33.37
N ASN A 415 1.19 -9.83 33.81
CA ASN A 415 0.99 -10.54 35.07
C ASN A 415 -0.25 -11.44 35.13
N SER A 416 -0.83 -11.85 33.99
CA SER A 416 -1.93 -12.84 33.97
C SER A 416 -1.86 -13.93 32.88
N SER A 417 -0.81 -13.98 32.05
CA SER A 417 -0.79 -14.80 30.83
C SER A 417 0.17 -16.00 30.81
N LEU A 418 0.79 -16.39 31.93
CA LEU A 418 1.89 -17.36 31.90
C LEU A 418 1.51 -18.86 31.80
N ASN A 419 0.23 -19.23 31.72
CA ASN A 419 -0.23 -20.62 31.76
C ASN A 419 -1.21 -21.04 30.64
N ARG A 420 -1.13 -20.46 29.43
CA ARG A 420 -1.97 -20.91 28.29
C ARG A 420 -1.33 -22.08 27.53
N LYS A 421 -2.11 -23.13 27.25
CA LYS A 421 -1.69 -24.32 26.50
C LYS A 421 -2.62 -24.55 25.31
N LEU A 422 -2.04 -24.62 24.10
CA LEU A 422 -2.77 -24.79 22.85
C LEU A 422 -2.68 -26.23 22.35
N VAL A 423 -3.82 -26.83 22.00
CA VAL A 423 -3.89 -28.12 21.31
C VAL A 423 -4.49 -27.94 19.92
N VAL A 424 -3.74 -28.37 18.89
CA VAL A 424 -4.15 -28.24 17.48
C VAL A 424 -4.39 -29.61 16.87
N PHE A 425 -5.64 -29.91 16.52
CA PHE A 425 -6.03 -31.10 15.78
C PHE A 425 -5.79 -30.88 14.29
N GLY A 426 -5.08 -31.81 13.64
CA GLY A 426 -4.65 -31.65 12.26
C GLY A 426 -3.39 -30.78 12.11
N GLY A 427 -2.58 -30.64 13.16
CA GLY A 427 -1.40 -29.76 13.18
C GLY A 427 -0.33 -30.04 12.11
N ASN A 428 -0.32 -31.24 11.52
CA ASN A 428 0.56 -31.58 10.39
C ASN A 428 0.03 -31.15 9.02
N GLY A 429 -1.22 -30.69 8.96
CA GLY A 429 -1.90 -30.34 7.73
C GLY A 429 -1.51 -28.97 7.17
N PHE A 430 -2.15 -28.61 6.06
CA PHE A 430 -1.89 -27.38 5.30
C PHE A 430 -1.99 -26.10 6.15
N LEU A 431 -3.10 -25.91 6.87
CA LEU A 431 -3.29 -24.76 7.77
C LEU A 431 -2.76 -25.02 9.19
N GLY A 432 -2.94 -26.24 9.72
CA GLY A 432 -2.54 -26.61 11.08
C GLY A 432 -1.07 -26.32 11.40
N LYS A 433 -0.15 -26.60 10.46
CA LYS A 433 1.28 -26.34 10.66
C LYS A 433 1.59 -24.85 10.86
N ARG A 434 0.84 -23.96 10.19
CA ARG A 434 0.99 -22.51 10.28
C ARG A 434 0.41 -21.95 11.57
N ILE A 435 -0.68 -22.53 12.05
CA ILE A 435 -1.24 -22.21 13.37
C ILE A 435 -0.23 -22.56 14.46
N CYS A 436 0.37 -23.74 14.43
CA CYS A 436 1.41 -24.12 15.40
C CYS A 436 2.61 -23.18 15.36
N GLN A 437 3.07 -22.82 14.16
CA GLN A 437 4.19 -21.88 13.98
C GLN A 437 3.88 -20.50 14.57
N ILE A 438 2.73 -19.92 14.25
CA ILE A 438 2.35 -18.56 14.70
C ILE A 438 2.04 -18.55 16.19
N ALA A 439 1.43 -19.62 16.71
CA ALA A 439 1.18 -19.76 18.14
C ALA A 439 2.48 -19.72 18.95
N LEU A 440 3.53 -20.44 18.52
CA LEU A 440 4.85 -20.35 19.18
C LEU A 440 5.48 -18.96 19.05
N GLN A 441 5.41 -18.35 17.86
CA GLN A 441 5.96 -17.01 17.61
C GLN A 441 5.26 -15.92 18.42
N SER A 442 3.98 -16.10 18.78
CA SER A 442 3.23 -15.14 19.58
C SER A 442 3.78 -14.98 21.00
N GLY A 443 4.45 -16.00 21.54
CA GLY A 443 4.93 -16.03 22.92
C GLY A 443 3.83 -16.08 23.99
N ILE A 444 2.56 -16.21 23.58
CA ILE A 444 1.39 -16.21 24.49
C ILE A 444 1.16 -17.61 25.09
N PHE A 445 1.47 -18.66 24.33
CA PHE A 445 1.28 -20.04 24.75
C PHE A 445 2.57 -20.61 25.33
N GLN A 446 2.48 -21.18 26.53
CA GLN A 446 3.59 -21.87 27.18
C GLN A 446 3.98 -23.15 26.45
N SER A 447 2.98 -23.86 25.90
CA SER A 447 3.21 -25.08 25.13
C SER A 447 2.17 -25.25 24.03
N VAL A 448 2.63 -25.72 22.86
CA VAL A 448 1.80 -26.05 21.70
C VAL A 448 1.92 -27.55 21.42
N THR A 449 0.78 -28.24 21.43
CA THR A 449 0.70 -29.68 21.12
C THR A 449 -0.09 -29.87 19.82
N ALA A 450 0.48 -30.58 18.86
CA ALA A 450 -0.12 -30.88 17.58
C ALA A 450 -0.52 -32.37 17.51
N LEU A 451 -1.80 -32.62 17.33
CA LEU A 451 -2.38 -33.96 17.26
C LEU A 451 -2.68 -34.35 15.81
N SER A 452 -2.27 -35.56 15.42
CA SER A 452 -2.54 -36.12 14.09
C SER A 452 -2.43 -37.64 14.11
N ARG A 453 -2.91 -38.33 13.07
CA ARG A 453 -2.76 -39.79 12.95
C ARG A 453 -1.30 -40.26 12.92
N SER A 454 -0.39 -39.48 12.33
CA SER A 454 1.01 -39.85 12.19
C SER A 454 1.86 -39.50 13.42
N GLY A 455 1.46 -38.49 14.19
CA GLY A 455 2.21 -37.97 15.35
C GLY A 455 3.63 -37.49 15.04
N LYS A 456 3.97 -37.30 13.77
CA LYS A 456 5.30 -36.89 13.30
C LYS A 456 5.20 -35.52 12.64
N PRO A 457 6.16 -34.59 12.82
CA PRO A 457 6.15 -33.30 12.13
C PRO A 457 6.04 -33.47 10.61
N PRO A 458 5.49 -32.47 9.89
CA PRO A 458 5.36 -32.55 8.44
C PRO A 458 6.76 -32.64 7.80
N LEU A 459 6.90 -33.52 6.80
CA LEU A 459 8.17 -33.68 6.09
C LEU A 459 8.55 -32.40 5.35
N PRO A 460 9.84 -32.01 5.34
CA PRO A 460 10.31 -30.91 4.52
C PRO A 460 10.09 -31.26 3.05
N ILE A 461 9.18 -30.56 2.38
CA ILE A 461 8.96 -30.70 0.94
C ILE A 461 10.19 -30.09 0.24
N ASN A 462 10.86 -30.85 -0.63
CA ASN A 462 12.02 -30.50 -1.47
C ASN A 462 12.47 -29.03 -1.40
N TYR A 463 13.33 -28.72 -0.43
CA TYR A 463 14.17 -27.52 -0.43
C TYR A 463 15.56 -27.93 0.06
N ASN A 464 16.58 -27.37 -0.58
CA ASN A 464 17.99 -27.56 -0.23
C ASN A 464 18.16 -27.49 1.29
N LYS A 465 18.89 -28.48 1.83
CA LYS A 465 19.02 -28.83 3.25
C LYS A 465 19.55 -27.72 4.19
N GLU A 466 19.74 -26.49 3.73
CA GLU A 466 20.52 -25.48 4.45
C GLU A 466 19.86 -24.10 4.61
N GLU A 467 18.59 -23.89 4.21
CA GLU A 467 17.98 -22.56 4.38
C GLU A 467 16.49 -22.57 4.76
N TYR A 468 16.24 -22.88 6.04
CA TYR A 468 15.22 -22.31 6.96
C TYR A 468 15.20 -23.23 8.19
N PRO A 469 15.43 -22.74 9.41
CA PRO A 469 15.51 -23.63 10.54
C PRO A 469 14.09 -24.10 10.90
N TYR A 470 13.84 -25.39 10.72
CA TYR A 470 12.76 -26.15 11.37
C TYR A 470 12.88 -26.18 12.91
N ASN A 471 13.53 -25.18 13.52
CA ASN A 471 13.79 -25.10 14.95
C ASN A 471 12.48 -25.02 15.74
N TRP A 472 11.50 -24.25 15.26
CA TRP A 472 10.18 -24.16 15.89
C TRP A 472 9.44 -25.52 15.90
N MET A 473 9.70 -26.40 14.92
CA MET A 473 9.06 -27.73 14.90
C MET A 473 9.57 -28.63 16.04
N LYS A 474 10.78 -28.40 16.54
CA LYS A 474 11.33 -29.10 17.72
C LYS A 474 10.64 -28.65 19.01
N GLU A 475 10.07 -27.46 19.03
CA GLU A 475 9.37 -26.87 20.17
C GLU A 475 7.89 -27.30 20.24
N VAL A 476 7.32 -27.77 19.12
CA VAL A 476 5.97 -28.36 19.08
C VAL A 476 6.00 -29.82 19.53
N LYS A 477 5.09 -30.19 20.43
CA LYS A 477 4.87 -31.60 20.79
C LYS A 477 3.97 -32.27 19.75
N TRP A 478 4.52 -33.22 19.00
CA TRP A 478 3.78 -33.97 17.98
C TRP A 478 3.35 -35.32 18.55
N GLU A 479 2.04 -35.60 18.52
CA GLU A 479 1.51 -36.84 19.11
C GLU A 479 0.48 -37.51 18.19
N THR A 480 0.44 -38.84 18.28
CA THR A 480 -0.52 -39.66 17.56
C THR A 480 -1.87 -39.62 18.25
N ALA A 481 -2.92 -39.25 17.53
CA ALA A 481 -4.29 -39.29 18.01
C ALA A 481 -5.26 -39.64 16.88
N ASP A 482 -6.34 -40.33 17.23
CA ASP A 482 -7.48 -40.54 16.34
C ASP A 482 -8.67 -39.73 16.86
N ILE A 483 -9.21 -38.86 16.02
CA ILE A 483 -10.33 -37.98 16.39
C ILE A 483 -11.61 -38.76 16.73
N PHE A 484 -11.79 -39.94 16.12
CA PHE A 484 -12.96 -40.79 16.33
C PHE A 484 -12.84 -41.69 17.57
N ASP A 485 -11.66 -41.76 18.19
CA ASP A 485 -11.43 -42.45 19.45
C ASP A 485 -11.00 -41.45 20.55
N PRO A 486 -11.96 -40.93 21.34
CA PRO A 486 -11.70 -39.97 22.42
C PRO A 486 -10.66 -40.42 23.44
N THR A 487 -10.52 -41.73 23.66
CA THR A 487 -9.58 -42.26 24.65
C THR A 487 -8.13 -41.89 24.34
N THR A 488 -7.81 -41.70 23.05
CA THR A 488 -6.46 -41.38 22.58
C THR A 488 -5.98 -39.97 22.95
N TYR A 489 -6.90 -38.98 23.07
CA TYR A 489 -6.54 -37.57 23.27
C TYR A 489 -7.19 -36.90 24.49
N LYS A 490 -8.11 -37.57 25.20
CA LYS A 490 -8.81 -37.00 26.38
C LYS A 490 -7.84 -36.43 27.43
N HIS A 491 -6.71 -37.12 27.67
CA HIS A 491 -5.66 -36.69 28.61
C HIS A 491 -4.93 -35.39 28.20
N ARG A 492 -4.91 -35.03 26.91
CA ARG A 492 -4.32 -33.76 26.44
C ARG A 492 -5.29 -32.61 26.52
N LEU A 493 -6.58 -32.89 26.30
CA LEU A 493 -7.65 -31.92 26.51
C LEU A 493 -7.75 -31.49 27.98
N SER A 494 -7.40 -32.38 28.92
CA SER A 494 -7.36 -32.02 30.35
C SER A 494 -6.21 -31.07 30.69
N GLU A 495 -5.23 -30.88 29.83
CA GLU A 495 -4.20 -29.84 30.03
C GLU A 495 -4.47 -28.57 29.21
N ALA A 496 -5.31 -28.63 28.18
CA ALA A 496 -5.52 -27.54 27.24
C ALA A 496 -6.34 -26.38 27.83
N THR A 497 -5.94 -25.14 27.49
CA THR A 497 -6.76 -23.94 27.64
C THR A 497 -7.49 -23.59 26.35
N ASP A 498 -6.86 -23.87 25.22
CA ASP A 498 -7.35 -23.49 23.89
C ASP A 498 -7.18 -24.67 22.93
N VAL A 499 -8.23 -24.95 22.14
CA VAL A 499 -8.28 -26.06 21.19
C VAL A 499 -8.61 -25.52 19.81
N VAL A 500 -7.88 -25.97 18.79
CA VAL A 500 -8.12 -25.62 17.39
C VAL A 500 -8.31 -26.88 16.56
N ASP A 501 -9.44 -26.96 15.85
CA ASP A 501 -9.76 -28.04 14.93
C ASP A 501 -9.56 -27.61 13.48
N THR A 502 -8.51 -28.15 12.85
CA THR A 502 -8.23 -27.96 11.43
C THR A 502 -8.56 -29.18 10.58
N ILE A 503 -9.33 -30.15 11.11
CA ILE A 503 -9.67 -31.38 10.38
C ILE A 503 -10.78 -31.08 9.35
N GLY A 504 -10.57 -31.58 8.13
CA GLY A 504 -11.58 -31.54 7.09
C GLY A 504 -11.06 -32.02 5.74
N ILE A 505 -11.98 -32.32 4.84
CA ILE A 505 -11.69 -32.72 3.46
C ILE A 505 -12.44 -31.81 2.49
N LEU A 506 -11.78 -31.36 1.42
CA LEU A 506 -12.39 -30.56 0.35
C LEU A 506 -12.79 -31.44 -0.84
N LEU A 507 -11.93 -32.38 -1.25
CA LEU A 507 -12.13 -33.31 -2.36
C LEU A 507 -11.93 -34.76 -1.90
N GLU A 508 -12.76 -35.68 -2.42
CA GLU A 508 -12.64 -37.12 -2.19
C GLU A 508 -11.55 -37.73 -3.08
N ASN A 509 -10.31 -37.80 -2.59
CA ASN A 509 -9.29 -38.59 -3.28
C ASN A 509 -9.63 -40.10 -3.23
N SER A 510 -9.18 -40.86 -4.24
CA SER A 510 -9.31 -42.32 -4.32
C SER A 510 -8.77 -43.05 -3.07
N SER A 511 -7.80 -42.47 -2.37
CA SER A 511 -7.23 -42.98 -1.12
C SER A 511 -8.17 -42.93 0.10
N TYR A 512 -9.23 -42.13 0.09
CA TYR A 512 -10.24 -42.10 1.17
C TYR A 512 -11.36 -43.11 0.94
N LYS A 513 -11.69 -43.41 -0.33
CA LYS A 513 -12.72 -44.40 -0.69
C LYS A 513 -12.36 -45.81 -0.23
N SER A 514 -11.08 -46.18 -0.19
CA SER A 514 -10.64 -47.49 0.33
C SER A 514 -10.89 -47.66 1.82
N ILE A 515 -10.69 -46.61 2.62
CA ILE A 515 -10.88 -46.63 4.08
C ILE A 515 -12.39 -46.63 4.44
N VAL A 516 -13.22 -45.98 3.64
CA VAL A 516 -14.69 -45.94 3.86
C VAL A 516 -15.36 -47.25 3.39
N ASN A 517 -14.88 -47.86 2.31
CA ASN A 517 -15.42 -49.12 1.78
C ASN A 517 -15.21 -50.32 2.72
N GLU A 518 -14.24 -50.29 3.64
CA GLU A 518 -14.11 -51.31 4.69
C GLU A 518 -15.20 -51.22 5.77
N VAL A 519 -15.87 -50.07 5.92
CA VAL A 519 -16.81 -49.80 7.02
C VAL A 519 -18.28 -49.77 6.57
N SER A 520 -18.56 -49.52 5.28
CA SER A 520 -19.95 -49.37 4.80
C SER A 520 -20.29 -50.29 3.62
N LYS A 521 -20.93 -51.43 3.90
CA LYS A 521 -21.75 -52.18 2.92
C LYS A 521 -23.19 -51.64 2.95
N GLY A 522 -23.46 -50.62 2.13
CA GLY A 522 -24.81 -50.07 1.98
C GLY A 522 -24.86 -49.03 0.86
N SER A 523 -25.68 -49.29 -0.17
CA SER A 523 -25.83 -48.48 -1.37
C SER A 523 -26.59 -47.17 -1.10
N GLY A 524 -25.91 -46.03 -1.24
CA GLY A 524 -26.46 -44.67 -1.17
C GLY A 524 -25.33 -43.64 -1.35
N ASN A 525 -25.62 -42.44 -1.90
CA ASN A 525 -24.66 -41.37 -2.25
C ASN A 525 -23.50 -41.25 -1.25
N THR A 526 -22.33 -41.80 -1.61
CA THR A 526 -21.17 -41.97 -0.72
C THR A 526 -20.49 -40.65 -0.34
N SER A 527 -20.75 -39.59 -1.11
CA SER A 527 -20.04 -38.32 -0.98
C SER A 527 -20.48 -37.49 0.22
N ASP A 528 -21.79 -37.33 0.39
CA ASP A 528 -22.36 -36.58 1.51
C ASP A 528 -22.06 -37.24 2.86
N PHE A 529 -22.00 -38.58 2.88
CA PHE A 529 -21.63 -39.35 4.06
C PHE A 529 -20.18 -39.11 4.49
N THR A 530 -19.26 -39.03 3.53
CA THR A 530 -17.83 -38.81 3.82
C THR A 530 -17.59 -37.40 4.36
N TYR A 531 -18.21 -36.37 3.77
CA TYR A 531 -18.14 -35.00 4.28
C TYR A 531 -18.75 -34.88 5.68
N LYS A 532 -19.93 -35.47 5.91
CA LYS A 532 -20.58 -35.45 7.22
C LYS A 532 -19.70 -36.08 8.31
N ARG A 533 -19.14 -37.26 8.04
CA ARG A 533 -18.25 -37.94 9.00
C ARG A 533 -16.99 -37.12 9.30
N MET A 534 -16.34 -36.60 8.25
CA MET A 534 -15.03 -35.94 8.40
C MET A 534 -15.10 -34.49 8.86
N ASN A 535 -16.17 -33.75 8.52
CA ASN A 535 -16.29 -32.33 8.86
C ASN A 535 -17.23 -32.11 10.05
N THR A 536 -18.34 -32.86 10.15
CA THR A 536 -19.37 -32.65 11.17
C THR A 536 -19.16 -33.55 12.38
N GLU A 537 -19.12 -34.88 12.19
CA GLU A 537 -19.05 -35.83 13.31
C GLU A 537 -17.74 -35.70 14.09
N SER A 538 -16.60 -35.56 13.41
CA SER A 538 -15.29 -35.34 14.03
C SER A 538 -15.28 -34.12 14.97
N ALA A 539 -15.79 -32.98 14.50
CA ALA A 539 -15.86 -31.72 15.24
C ALA A 539 -16.78 -31.84 16.46
N VAL A 540 -17.90 -32.54 16.31
CA VAL A 540 -18.90 -32.74 17.37
C VAL A 540 -18.39 -33.70 18.45
N ILE A 541 -17.72 -34.78 18.06
CA ILE A 541 -17.05 -35.71 18.99
C ILE A 541 -15.99 -34.95 19.80
N LEU A 542 -15.18 -34.12 19.14
CA LEU A 542 -14.18 -33.29 19.81
C LEU A 542 -14.83 -32.31 20.79
N GLY A 543 -15.87 -31.59 20.37
CA GLY A 543 -16.58 -30.63 21.21
C GLY A 543 -17.23 -31.27 22.44
N LYS A 544 -17.85 -32.44 22.30
CA LYS A 544 -18.42 -33.21 23.41
C LYS A 544 -17.35 -33.72 24.36
N THR A 545 -16.28 -34.31 23.83
CA THR A 545 -15.15 -34.82 24.64
C THR A 545 -14.50 -33.68 25.42
N PHE A 546 -14.30 -32.51 24.79
CA PHE A 546 -13.75 -31.34 25.46
C PHE A 546 -14.69 -30.83 26.57
N GLN A 547 -16.00 -30.86 26.33
CA GLN A 547 -16.98 -30.50 27.35
C GLN A 547 -16.96 -31.45 28.54
N GLU A 548 -16.91 -32.77 28.33
CA GLU A 548 -16.80 -33.77 29.40
C GLU A 548 -15.57 -33.51 30.26
N VAL A 549 -14.42 -33.28 29.64
CA VAL A 549 -13.17 -32.97 30.35
C VAL A 549 -13.27 -31.68 31.18
N LEU A 550 -13.99 -30.68 30.68
CA LEU A 550 -14.22 -29.44 31.42
C LEU A 550 -15.23 -29.63 32.56
N GLN A 551 -16.21 -30.52 32.42
CA GLN A 551 -17.11 -30.90 33.50
C GLN A 551 -16.34 -31.60 34.62
N ASP A 552 -15.50 -32.57 34.27
CA ASP A 552 -14.66 -33.32 35.22
C ASP A 552 -13.73 -32.37 36.02
N LYS A 553 -13.21 -31.32 35.39
CA LYS A 553 -12.40 -30.27 36.07
C LYS A 553 -13.23 -29.34 36.96
N SER A 554 -14.46 -29.04 36.58
CA SER A 554 -15.32 -28.10 37.31
C SER A 554 -15.80 -28.64 38.67
N SER A 555 -15.70 -29.95 38.89
CA SER A 555 -15.94 -30.61 40.18
C SER A 555 -14.80 -30.43 41.19
N ASP A 556 -13.55 -30.20 40.76
CA ASP A 556 -12.36 -30.32 41.61
C ASP A 556 -11.60 -28.99 41.91
N VAL A 557 -11.94 -27.85 41.29
CA VAL A 557 -11.18 -26.59 41.51
C VAL A 557 -12.06 -25.32 41.58
N VAL A 558 -11.71 -24.47 42.56
CA VAL A 558 -12.17 -23.12 42.91
C VAL A 558 -12.34 -22.17 41.70
N LYS A 559 -13.38 -21.32 41.79
CA LYS A 559 -13.95 -20.34 40.84
C LYS A 559 -13.04 -19.22 40.26
N ASP A 560 -11.71 -19.35 40.24
CA ASP A 560 -10.82 -18.24 39.82
C ASP A 560 -10.01 -18.55 38.55
N GLN A 561 -10.69 -18.80 37.43
CA GLN A 561 -10.11 -18.57 36.10
C GLN A 561 -10.82 -17.39 35.42
N PRO A 562 -10.10 -16.30 35.06
CA PRO A 562 -10.72 -15.07 34.56
C PRO A 562 -11.27 -15.20 33.12
N CYS A 563 -11.01 -16.29 32.40
CA CYS A 563 -11.41 -16.48 31.00
C CYS A 563 -11.81 -17.94 30.71
N LEU A 564 -12.91 -18.13 29.98
CA LEU A 564 -13.34 -19.46 29.52
C LEU A 564 -12.38 -20.04 28.48
N PRO A 565 -12.11 -21.36 28.50
CA PRO A 565 -11.38 -22.07 27.45
C PRO A 565 -11.99 -21.87 26.06
N THR A 566 -11.19 -22.00 25.00
CA THR A 566 -11.67 -21.82 23.61
C THR A 566 -11.67 -23.10 22.80
N LEU A 567 -12.67 -23.24 21.93
CA LEU A 567 -12.70 -24.22 20.85
C LEU A 567 -12.89 -23.50 19.52
N THR A 568 -11.85 -23.51 18.69
CA THR A 568 -11.86 -22.89 17.36
C THR A 568 -12.06 -23.96 16.29
N TYR A 569 -13.04 -23.77 15.42
CA TYR A 569 -13.34 -24.67 14.30
C TYR A 569 -13.17 -23.96 12.96
N ILE A 570 -12.47 -24.60 12.02
CA ILE A 570 -12.30 -24.07 10.66
C ILE A 570 -13.44 -24.55 9.75
N SER A 571 -14.27 -23.60 9.39
CA SER A 571 -15.38 -23.71 8.44
C SER A 571 -14.96 -23.20 7.06
N ALA A 572 -15.90 -22.73 6.25
CA ALA A 572 -15.66 -22.15 4.93
C ALA A 572 -16.68 -21.04 4.60
N ASP A 573 -16.22 -20.04 3.85
CA ASP A 573 -17.10 -18.99 3.29
C ASP A 573 -17.90 -19.53 2.08
N ASP A 574 -19.12 -19.01 1.87
CA ASP A 574 -20.10 -19.55 0.90
C ASP A 574 -19.90 -19.02 -0.53
N TRP A 575 -18.73 -18.44 -0.83
CA TRP A 575 -18.59 -17.52 -1.95
C TRP A 575 -18.33 -18.20 -3.30
N CYS A 576 -17.75 -19.41 -3.33
CA CYS A 576 -17.31 -20.05 -4.58
C CYS A 576 -18.33 -21.09 -5.13
N PRO A 577 -18.95 -20.86 -6.31
CA PRO A 577 -19.93 -21.79 -6.90
C PRO A 577 -19.31 -23.10 -7.43
N LEU A 578 -17.98 -23.25 -7.38
CA LEU A 578 -17.25 -24.45 -7.79
C LEU A 578 -17.06 -25.47 -6.65
N ILE A 579 -17.42 -25.12 -5.41
CA ILE A 579 -17.28 -26.01 -4.24
C ILE A 579 -18.53 -26.89 -4.08
N PRO A 580 -18.40 -28.20 -3.79
CA PRO A 580 -19.55 -29.07 -3.56
C PRO A 580 -20.47 -28.55 -2.44
N SER A 581 -21.77 -28.47 -2.70
CA SER A 581 -22.73 -27.97 -1.71
C SER A 581 -22.78 -28.83 -0.43
N GLY A 582 -22.50 -30.13 -0.54
CA GLY A 582 -22.38 -31.05 0.60
C GLY A 582 -21.22 -30.69 1.55
N TYR A 583 -20.09 -30.19 1.00
CA TYR A 583 -18.96 -29.72 1.80
C TYR A 583 -19.37 -28.51 2.67
N ILE A 584 -19.94 -27.47 2.06
CA ILE A 584 -20.37 -26.26 2.78
C ILE A 584 -21.44 -26.60 3.82
N LYS A 585 -22.46 -27.41 3.44
CA LYS A 585 -23.51 -27.84 4.37
C LYS A 585 -22.94 -28.57 5.58
N SER A 586 -22.01 -29.52 5.39
CA SER A 586 -21.39 -30.27 6.50
C SER A 586 -20.61 -29.36 7.47
N LYS A 587 -19.89 -28.36 6.96
CA LYS A 587 -19.17 -27.36 7.77
C LYS A 587 -20.14 -26.47 8.55
N ARG A 588 -21.25 -26.03 7.93
CA ARG A 588 -22.29 -25.23 8.61
C ARG A 588 -23.09 -26.03 9.64
N GLU A 589 -23.33 -27.31 9.37
CA GLU A 589 -23.94 -28.23 10.34
C GLU A 589 -23.05 -28.39 11.58
N ALA A 590 -21.73 -28.48 11.40
CA ALA A 590 -20.77 -28.53 12.51
C ALA A 590 -20.80 -27.27 13.38
N GLU A 591 -20.80 -26.06 12.77
CA GLU A 591 -20.93 -24.79 13.49
C GLU A 591 -22.23 -24.74 14.31
N TRP A 592 -23.34 -25.16 13.70
CA TRP A 592 -24.63 -25.20 14.35
C TRP A 592 -24.63 -26.16 15.55
N GLN A 593 -24.13 -27.39 15.38
CA GLN A 593 -24.07 -28.35 16.48
C GLN A 593 -23.15 -27.88 17.62
N LEU A 594 -21.94 -27.39 17.31
CA LEU A 594 -20.99 -26.89 18.30
C LEU A 594 -21.52 -25.69 19.10
N SER A 595 -22.27 -24.79 18.45
CA SER A 595 -22.87 -23.62 19.13
C SER A 595 -24.05 -23.98 20.06
N HIS A 596 -24.69 -25.13 19.82
CA HIS A 596 -25.84 -25.63 20.59
C HIS A 596 -25.47 -26.61 21.71
N ILE A 597 -24.19 -26.95 21.85
CA ILE A 597 -23.70 -27.76 22.97
C ILE A 597 -23.99 -27.02 24.30
N LYS A 598 -24.73 -27.68 25.22
CA LYS A 598 -25.07 -27.17 26.55
C LYS A 598 -24.66 -28.19 27.63
N PRO A 599 -24.19 -27.75 28.81
CA PRO A 599 -23.87 -26.37 29.22
C PRO A 599 -22.66 -25.77 28.49
N LYS A 600 -22.67 -24.45 28.25
CA LYS A 600 -21.57 -23.72 27.58
C LYS A 600 -20.40 -23.52 28.54
N LEU A 601 -19.47 -24.48 28.56
CA LEU A 601 -18.25 -24.45 29.39
C LEU A 601 -17.02 -23.92 28.64
N PHE A 602 -17.14 -23.69 27.33
CA PHE A 602 -16.09 -23.12 26.49
C PHE A 602 -16.68 -22.13 25.49
N ARG A 603 -15.80 -21.29 24.95
CA ARG A 603 -16.09 -20.28 23.92
C ARG A 603 -15.82 -20.85 22.53
N SER A 604 -16.86 -20.91 21.71
CA SER A 604 -16.75 -21.37 20.31
C SER A 604 -16.33 -20.21 19.39
N ILE A 605 -15.32 -20.44 18.57
CA ILE A 605 -14.86 -19.54 17.50
C ILE A 605 -14.98 -20.29 16.17
N PHE A 606 -15.62 -19.69 15.18
CA PHE A 606 -15.81 -20.30 13.86
C PHE A 606 -15.10 -19.46 12.80
N VAL A 607 -14.10 -20.03 12.12
CA VAL A 607 -13.30 -19.31 11.13
C VAL A 607 -13.83 -19.65 9.74
N ARG A 608 -14.22 -18.65 8.94
CA ARG A 608 -14.72 -18.85 7.56
C ARG A 608 -13.73 -18.27 6.54
N PRO A 609 -12.60 -18.96 6.29
CA PRO A 609 -11.65 -18.53 5.28
C PRO A 609 -12.20 -18.74 3.87
N GLY A 610 -11.67 -17.95 2.92
CA GLY A 610 -11.79 -18.18 1.49
C GLY A 610 -10.81 -19.25 1.00
N ILE A 611 -10.48 -19.24 -0.29
CA ILE A 611 -9.45 -20.13 -0.85
C ILE A 611 -8.11 -19.78 -0.20
N MET A 612 -7.44 -20.77 0.39
CA MET A 612 -6.19 -20.58 1.11
C MET A 612 -4.96 -21.01 0.29
N PHE A 613 -3.88 -20.25 0.34
CA PHE A 613 -2.58 -20.63 -0.24
C PHE A 613 -1.45 -20.53 0.80
N ASP A 614 -0.32 -21.20 0.55
CA ASP A 614 0.85 -21.18 1.44
C ASP A 614 1.97 -20.31 0.82
N GLU A 615 2.34 -19.23 1.50
CA GLU A 615 3.29 -18.21 1.01
C GLU A 615 4.71 -18.76 0.78
N ASN A 616 5.11 -19.81 1.52
CA ASN A 616 6.48 -20.33 1.42
C ASN A 616 6.66 -21.38 0.31
N VAL A 617 5.60 -21.74 -0.42
CA VAL A 617 5.72 -22.58 -1.62
C VAL A 617 6.15 -21.66 -2.76
N LYS A 618 7.44 -21.30 -2.80
CA LYS A 618 8.04 -20.55 -3.91
C LYS A 618 8.20 -21.46 -5.12
N ASN A 619 7.16 -21.53 -5.93
CA ASN A 619 7.26 -21.66 -7.38
C ASN A 619 6.10 -20.85 -7.98
N SER A 620 6.39 -20.13 -9.06
CA SER A 620 5.48 -19.30 -9.87
C SER A 620 4.32 -20.07 -10.53
N CYS A 621 4.06 -21.30 -10.08
CA CYS A 621 3.02 -22.21 -10.49
C CYS A 621 2.36 -22.76 -9.21
N SER A 622 1.38 -22.03 -8.66
CA SER A 622 0.52 -22.55 -7.59
C SER A 622 -0.80 -21.79 -7.44
N ILE A 623 -0.85 -20.49 -7.76
CA ILE A 623 -2.15 -19.80 -7.91
C ILE A 623 -2.92 -20.44 -9.06
N ARG A 624 -2.22 -20.74 -10.16
CA ARG A 624 -2.79 -21.48 -11.29
C ARG A 624 -2.95 -22.97 -11.00
N ASP A 625 -2.18 -23.58 -10.10
CA ASP A 625 -2.26 -25.03 -9.83
C ASP A 625 -3.23 -25.43 -8.73
N GLY A 626 -3.42 -24.62 -7.69
CA GLY A 626 -4.52 -24.84 -6.73
C GLY A 626 -5.90 -24.55 -7.36
N ILE A 627 -5.94 -23.58 -8.28
CA ILE A 627 -7.11 -23.30 -9.12
C ILE A 627 -7.21 -24.33 -10.26
N SER A 628 -6.10 -24.82 -10.84
CA SER A 628 -6.11 -25.86 -11.88
C SER A 628 -6.36 -27.26 -11.34
N ASP A 629 -6.04 -27.59 -10.09
CA ASP A 629 -6.41 -28.85 -9.45
C ASP A 629 -7.92 -28.88 -9.18
N ILE A 630 -8.50 -27.75 -8.76
CA ILE A 630 -9.96 -27.59 -8.63
C ILE A 630 -10.64 -27.54 -10.02
N LEU A 631 -10.03 -26.92 -11.03
CA LEU A 631 -10.58 -26.82 -12.39
C LEU A 631 -10.35 -28.08 -13.26
N SER A 632 -9.28 -28.84 -13.05
CA SER A 632 -8.93 -30.02 -13.86
C SER A 632 -9.78 -31.22 -13.49
N VAL A 633 -10.20 -31.32 -12.22
CA VAL A 633 -11.19 -32.30 -11.76
C VAL A 633 -12.58 -32.00 -12.33
N LEU A 634 -12.89 -30.73 -12.62
CA LEU A 634 -14.14 -30.32 -13.27
C LEU A 634 -14.17 -30.53 -14.79
N ASN A 635 -13.04 -30.88 -15.42
CA ASN A 635 -12.98 -31.17 -16.86
C ASN A 635 -13.46 -32.57 -17.27
N TYR A 636 -14.09 -33.33 -16.38
CA TYR A 636 -14.66 -34.65 -16.71
C TYR A 636 -16.17 -34.68 -17.00
N SER A 637 -16.83 -33.51 -17.10
CA SER A 637 -18.21 -33.46 -17.59
C SER A 637 -18.59 -32.13 -18.25
N ASN A 638 -18.86 -32.21 -19.56
CA ASN A 638 -19.55 -31.27 -20.45
C ASN A 638 -18.87 -29.91 -20.76
N GLN A 639 -18.19 -29.91 -21.91
CA GLN A 639 -17.32 -28.87 -22.44
C GLN A 639 -18.03 -27.74 -23.23
N PHE A 640 -19.35 -27.55 -23.11
CA PHE A 640 -20.11 -26.72 -24.06
C PHE A 640 -20.85 -25.49 -23.50
N PHE A 641 -20.73 -25.15 -22.21
CA PHE A 641 -21.59 -24.11 -21.60
C PHE A 641 -20.90 -22.88 -20.98
N PHE A 642 -19.57 -22.73 -21.08
CA PHE A 642 -18.85 -21.70 -20.30
C PHE A 642 -17.89 -20.84 -21.13
N GLN A 643 -18.41 -19.93 -21.95
CA GLN A 643 -17.63 -18.81 -22.48
C GLN A 643 -18.23 -17.43 -22.17
N LYS A 644 -19.55 -17.33 -21.97
CA LYS A 644 -20.23 -16.06 -21.63
C LYS A 644 -20.33 -15.75 -20.12
N LYS A 645 -19.97 -16.68 -19.23
CA LYS A 645 -20.10 -16.51 -17.77
C LYS A 645 -18.81 -16.11 -17.05
N TYR A 646 -17.64 -16.15 -17.71
CA TYR A 646 -16.34 -15.92 -17.07
C TYR A 646 -16.15 -14.49 -16.56
N ASP A 647 -16.61 -13.47 -17.29
CA ASP A 647 -16.53 -12.06 -16.85
C ASP A 647 -17.45 -11.72 -15.67
N MET A 648 -18.59 -12.41 -15.58
CA MET A 648 -19.56 -12.19 -14.50
C MET A 648 -19.12 -12.87 -13.19
N ILE A 649 -18.42 -14.01 -13.30
CA ILE A 649 -17.92 -14.77 -12.14
C ILE A 649 -16.68 -14.10 -11.54
N ASN A 650 -15.78 -13.52 -12.36
CA ASN A 650 -14.60 -12.80 -11.86
C ASN A 650 -14.91 -11.57 -10.99
N ARG A 651 -16.08 -10.95 -11.13
CA ARG A 651 -16.52 -9.85 -10.26
C ARG A 651 -17.03 -10.29 -8.89
N PHE A 652 -17.38 -11.57 -8.72
CA PHE A 652 -17.86 -12.13 -7.46
C PHE A 652 -16.80 -13.00 -6.75
N ILE A 653 -15.59 -13.08 -7.31
CA ILE A 653 -14.49 -13.84 -6.71
C ILE A 653 -13.77 -13.04 -5.63
N LYS A 654 -14.02 -13.37 -4.36
CA LYS A 654 -13.27 -12.82 -3.22
C LYS A 654 -11.81 -13.29 -3.26
N PRO A 655 -10.83 -12.45 -2.87
CA PRO A 655 -9.41 -12.77 -3.04
C PRO A 655 -8.98 -13.99 -2.22
N PRO A 656 -8.03 -14.80 -2.72
CA PRO A 656 -7.45 -15.88 -1.94
C PRO A 656 -6.64 -15.33 -0.77
N VAL A 657 -6.62 -16.06 0.33
CA VAL A 657 -6.01 -15.62 1.60
C VAL A 657 -4.84 -16.53 1.95
N SER A 658 -3.81 -15.98 2.57
CA SER A 658 -2.70 -16.84 3.00
C SER A 658 -3.03 -17.60 4.28
N THR A 659 -2.52 -18.83 4.37
CA THR A 659 -2.59 -19.64 5.61
C THR A 659 -1.96 -18.92 6.80
N GLN A 660 -1.01 -18.00 6.57
CA GLN A 660 -0.38 -17.21 7.63
C GLN A 660 -1.30 -16.09 8.14
N GLN A 661 -2.06 -15.42 7.25
CA GLN A 661 -3.10 -14.45 7.64
C GLN A 661 -4.20 -15.11 8.46
N VAL A 662 -4.73 -16.25 7.99
CA VAL A 662 -5.76 -17.02 8.72
C VAL A 662 -5.25 -17.41 10.11
N ALA A 663 -4.04 -17.94 10.22
CA ALA A 663 -3.47 -18.35 11.49
C ALA A 663 -3.21 -17.17 12.46
N ARG A 664 -2.80 -15.99 11.95
CA ARG A 664 -2.67 -14.77 12.78
C ARG A 664 -4.03 -14.31 13.32
N SER A 665 -5.05 -14.29 12.47
CA SER A 665 -6.41 -13.91 12.87
C SER A 665 -6.96 -14.85 13.95
N ILE A 666 -6.75 -16.17 13.80
CA ILE A 666 -7.11 -17.18 14.81
C ILE A 666 -6.43 -16.88 16.16
N VAL A 667 -5.11 -16.72 16.19
CA VAL A 667 -4.36 -16.50 17.44
C VAL A 667 -4.79 -15.18 18.11
N SER A 668 -4.98 -14.11 17.33
CA SER A 668 -5.46 -12.81 17.83
C SER A 668 -6.86 -12.88 18.47
N LYS A 669 -7.80 -13.63 17.85
CA LYS A 669 -9.16 -13.78 18.38
C LYS A 669 -9.25 -14.79 19.54
N ILE A 670 -8.32 -15.74 19.64
CA ILE A 670 -8.14 -16.57 20.85
C ILE A 670 -7.65 -15.70 22.01
N GLU A 671 -6.69 -14.80 21.76
CA GLU A 671 -6.15 -13.87 22.77
C GLU A 671 -7.27 -12.99 23.37
N ASN A 672 -8.18 -12.48 22.53
CA ASN A 672 -9.30 -11.66 22.98
C ASN A 672 -10.30 -12.46 23.83
N PRO A 673 -10.43 -12.18 25.14
CA PRO A 673 -11.26 -12.96 26.04
C PRO A 673 -12.77 -12.77 25.82
N LYS A 674 -13.18 -11.70 25.12
CA LYS A 674 -14.59 -11.35 24.90
C LYS A 674 -15.15 -11.89 23.59
N PHE A 675 -14.31 -12.37 22.68
CA PHE A 675 -14.73 -12.67 21.31
C PHE A 675 -15.34 -14.06 21.15
N THR A 676 -16.66 -14.18 21.07
CA THR A 676 -17.36 -15.44 20.76
C THR A 676 -18.03 -15.32 19.40
N GLY A 677 -17.93 -16.32 18.52
CA GLY A 677 -18.68 -16.33 17.25
C GLY A 677 -17.81 -16.50 16.01
N VAL A 678 -18.27 -15.92 14.89
CA VAL A 678 -17.73 -16.15 13.55
C VAL A 678 -16.67 -15.10 13.20
N ILE A 679 -15.53 -15.55 12.68
CA ILE A 679 -14.51 -14.73 12.01
C ILE A 679 -14.80 -14.82 10.51
N THR A 680 -15.21 -13.69 9.93
CA THR A 680 -15.54 -13.59 8.50
C THR A 680 -14.29 -13.47 7.65
N LEU A 681 -14.43 -13.59 6.33
CA LEU A 681 -13.30 -13.40 5.43
C LEU A 681 -12.73 -11.98 5.49
N ASP A 682 -13.60 -10.99 5.66
CA ASP A 682 -13.21 -9.58 5.73
C ASP A 682 -12.38 -9.34 7.02
N ASP A 683 -12.75 -9.96 8.15
CA ASP A 683 -11.97 -9.94 9.40
C ASP A 683 -10.59 -10.61 9.29
N ILE A 684 -10.35 -11.44 8.26
CA ILE A 684 -9.05 -12.09 8.01
C ILE A 684 -8.19 -11.24 7.08
N LEU A 685 -8.82 -10.41 6.24
CA LEU A 685 -8.17 -9.52 5.28
C LEU A 685 -7.76 -8.18 5.91
N GLU A 686 -8.44 -7.74 6.98
CA GLU A 686 -8.04 -6.64 7.87
C GLU A 686 -6.77 -6.96 8.66
#